data_AF-A0AAD8A2V9-F1
#
_entry.id   AF-A0AAD8A2V9-F1
#
_cell.length_a   1.000
_cell.length_b   1.000
_cell.length_c   1.000
_cell.angle_alpha   90.00
_cell.angle_beta   90.00
_cell.angle_gamma   90.00
#
_symmetry.space_group_name_H-M   'P 1'
#
loop_
_entity.id
_entity.type
_entity.pdbx_description
1 polymer ?
#
loop_
_entity_poly.entity_id
_entity_poly.type
_entity_poly.pdbx_seq_one_letter_code
_entity_poly.pdbx_strand_id
1 'polypeptide(L)'
;MSNKVPEPSRLIVASSRAPHLSVVLDTVYSNVKVVQYKYETCTLDDILVEITKTLGRIRVGTIALLMHCSESEIFICFTGGKVLSLESVKSDVSIREFFSHLIRNNMFSTPNARLDFLNASPALHVNGGLVAHQLEMLLNLPVRMSKDLFGADVQLHRIQAESDPCHTVGELYFDVKKLREKLQSESNDAGEKRLEGYEKIRTVGKGAFGTAVLYRKIADDTLVVIKEVNMIDLTATERQMALNEAQVLSLLDHPNIVSYLGSFEQDGVLMIEMEYADGGTLAQMLSHRARRLDEREILMLFRQIVAAIRYMHDHNILHRDLKTANVFLNKDNTIKVGDFGISKMMTTRGQAQTVLGTPYYISPEMCEGKQYDQKSDIWALGCILYEMACLQKTFEGSNLPALLHVFTIHVSKGHFQPVPGGYSPGFRQLIHDLLQRDPVFRPTAAEILDSKLPKLLDSLMRSEGGDWFLDHDGSLPNVSMSSNRMFIKSTPEGTSEDDVNDEISTTCNFVRSVLYDLKSYESAVALTPIQLPPRSKVMEVAVSNTHIIALTTEMLVYTWGEGKKGQLGHGDTEPWRQHPESVEALRGKSINRIGAGDGYSVFVSDSGMMMTCGDGTFGCLGHGDWNNSVRPRLVEKLLSVDVVVIGCGPHHVAVLSRDGEMYSWGRGDGGRLGLGHEEDGCSPTAVILPKDCVLRTVRCGGDGTAVITTDGVVMTCGRNSYNKLGLADTRRSFFSINFKPDVEKALTLTKVKGIGHKVADVSLGATHTAVLTDSGHVVTFGRNSEGQLGRGHLRSSSSGPAVVKFLADKVATLSCPGIYTIIVWMMNCIYFWGTRYGSFNYQDSMGQPTLNPEVSWSHSKSVNKFQDQMLYGSQTGSQYTSILNASNLQSSHLTETLLEPQEILA
;
A
#
# COMPACT_ATOMS: atom_id res chain seq x y z
N MET A 1 -75.89 -9.06 18.36
CA MET A 1 -75.32 -7.96 19.17
C MET A 1 -74.08 -8.48 19.89
N SER A 2 -72.91 -7.97 19.54
CA SER A 2 -71.74 -7.99 20.42
C SER A 2 -71.07 -6.63 20.23
N ASN A 3 -71.28 -5.72 21.19
CA ASN A 3 -70.64 -4.41 21.16
C ASN A 3 -69.14 -4.61 21.38
N LYS A 4 -68.37 -4.82 20.29
CA LYS A 4 -66.95 -4.51 20.31
C LYS A 4 -66.85 -3.02 20.56
N VAL A 5 -66.43 -2.65 21.77
CA VAL A 5 -65.95 -1.31 22.09
C VAL A 5 -64.94 -0.95 21.00
N PRO A 6 -65.04 0.21 20.33
CA PRO A 6 -64.05 0.60 19.34
C PRO A 6 -62.70 0.68 20.05
N GLU A 7 -61.77 -0.19 19.65
CA GLU A 7 -60.41 -0.14 20.19
C GLU A 7 -59.85 1.27 20.00
N PRO A 8 -59.19 1.85 21.03
CA PRO A 8 -58.70 3.20 20.93
C PRO A 8 -57.71 3.28 19.78
N SER A 9 -57.98 4.15 18.81
CA SER A 9 -57.08 4.39 17.68
C SER A 9 -55.67 4.67 18.20
N ARG A 10 -54.66 4.16 17.52
CA ARG A 10 -53.24 4.35 17.89
C ARG A 10 -52.59 5.31 16.90
N LEU A 11 -51.49 5.96 17.27
CA LEU A 11 -50.71 6.80 16.37
C LEU A 11 -49.28 6.29 16.29
N ILE A 12 -48.68 6.36 15.10
CA ILE A 12 -47.24 6.30 14.88
C ILE A 12 -46.82 7.65 14.29
N VAL A 13 -45.79 8.27 14.85
CA VAL A 13 -45.11 9.42 14.25
C VAL A 13 -43.70 8.99 13.85
N ALA A 14 -43.41 9.05 12.56
CA ALA A 14 -42.18 8.50 11.98
C ALA A 14 -41.37 9.56 11.22
N SER A 15 -40.09 9.65 11.58
CA SER A 15 -39.08 10.42 10.86
C SER A 15 -38.75 9.78 9.52
N SER A 16 -38.51 10.57 8.47
CA SER A 16 -37.96 10.08 7.19
C SER A 16 -36.63 9.33 7.30
N ARG A 17 -35.91 9.48 8.43
CA ARG A 17 -34.66 8.76 8.75
C ARG A 17 -34.85 7.60 9.76
N ALA A 18 -36.09 7.21 10.06
CA ALA A 18 -36.33 6.03 10.88
C ALA A 18 -35.91 4.74 10.13
N PRO A 19 -35.21 3.78 10.77
CA PRO A 19 -34.81 2.54 10.10
C PRO A 19 -36.03 1.68 9.72
N HIS A 20 -35.92 0.94 8.61
CA HIS A 20 -36.96 0.03 8.07
C HIS A 20 -38.34 0.68 7.83
N LEU A 21 -38.40 2.00 7.62
CA LEU A 21 -39.65 2.76 7.54
C LEU A 21 -40.63 2.20 6.49
N SER A 22 -40.12 1.75 5.34
CA SER A 22 -40.89 1.07 4.28
C SER A 22 -41.67 -0.13 4.82
N VAL A 23 -40.96 -1.10 5.42
CA VAL A 23 -41.56 -2.32 5.99
C VAL A 23 -42.48 -2.01 7.16
N VAL A 24 -42.09 -1.05 7.99
CA VAL A 24 -42.89 -0.63 9.13
C VAL A 24 -44.25 -0.11 8.65
N LEU A 25 -44.28 0.83 7.70
CA LEU A 25 -45.52 1.37 7.11
C LEU A 25 -46.40 0.27 6.50
N ASP A 26 -45.78 -0.71 5.85
CA ASP A 26 -46.45 -1.85 5.19
C ASP A 26 -47.03 -2.91 6.16
N THR A 27 -46.74 -2.82 7.45
CA THR A 27 -47.10 -3.80 8.49
C THR A 27 -47.94 -3.22 9.61
N VAL A 28 -48.21 -1.91 9.59
CA VAL A 28 -49.10 -1.21 10.51
C VAL A 28 -50.53 -1.76 10.45
N TYR A 29 -51.16 -1.97 11.61
CA TYR A 29 -52.58 -2.35 11.66
C TYR A 29 -53.52 -1.24 11.20
N SER A 30 -54.66 -1.61 10.61
CA SER A 30 -55.64 -0.65 10.07
C SER A 30 -56.31 0.28 11.10
N ASN A 31 -56.23 -0.03 12.41
CA ASN A 31 -56.69 0.80 13.52
C ASN A 31 -55.61 1.81 14.02
N VAL A 32 -54.40 1.77 13.47
CA VAL A 32 -53.29 2.69 13.77
C VAL A 32 -53.22 3.75 12.66
N LYS A 33 -53.10 5.02 13.04
CA LYS A 33 -52.81 6.14 12.14
C LYS A 33 -51.31 6.37 12.07
N VAL A 34 -50.80 6.78 10.92
CA VAL A 34 -49.38 7.08 10.74
C VAL A 34 -49.19 8.49 10.22
N VAL A 35 -48.23 9.19 10.79
CA VAL A 35 -47.74 10.50 10.38
C VAL A 35 -46.27 10.35 10.02
N GLN A 36 -45.92 10.63 8.77
CA GLN A 36 -44.54 10.66 8.30
C GLN A 36 -44.14 12.11 8.04
N TYR A 37 -42.97 12.52 8.54
CA TYR A 37 -42.43 13.87 8.32
C TYR A 37 -40.98 13.82 7.81
N LYS A 38 -40.52 14.91 7.17
CA LYS A 38 -39.15 15.02 6.65
C LYS A 38 -38.21 15.58 7.72
N TYR A 39 -37.25 14.77 8.15
CA TYR A 39 -36.28 15.11 9.20
C TYR A 39 -35.49 16.39 8.89
N GLU A 40 -35.11 16.58 7.62
CA GLU A 40 -34.26 17.68 7.15
C GLU A 40 -34.96 19.04 7.13
N THR A 41 -36.29 19.07 6.96
CA THR A 41 -37.04 20.29 6.59
C THR A 41 -38.17 20.67 7.54
N CYS A 42 -38.65 19.74 8.38
CA CYS A 42 -39.73 20.03 9.33
C CYS A 42 -39.18 20.55 10.67
N THR A 43 -39.92 21.47 11.29
CA THR A 43 -39.75 21.90 12.68
C THR A 43 -40.67 21.09 13.61
N LEU A 44 -40.55 21.28 14.93
CA LEU A 44 -41.46 20.67 15.91
C LEU A 44 -42.93 21.06 15.68
N ASP A 45 -43.18 22.31 15.27
CA ASP A 45 -44.54 22.80 14.99
C ASP A 45 -45.11 22.17 13.71
N ASP A 46 -44.30 22.00 12.67
CA ASP A 46 -44.74 21.31 11.43
C ASP A 46 -45.16 19.85 11.70
N ILE A 47 -44.46 19.16 12.60
CA ILE A 47 -44.82 17.82 13.05
C ILE A 47 -46.18 17.83 13.75
N LEU A 48 -46.43 18.79 14.66
CA LEU A 48 -47.73 18.94 15.33
C LEU A 48 -48.87 19.29 14.35
N VAL A 49 -48.59 20.10 13.32
CA VAL A 49 -49.55 20.42 12.25
C VAL A 49 -49.92 19.17 11.45
N GLU A 50 -48.94 18.36 11.03
CA GLU A 50 -49.22 17.15 10.25
C GLU A 50 -49.94 16.06 11.09
N ILE A 51 -49.65 15.97 12.39
CA ILE A 51 -50.42 15.15 13.34
C ILE A 51 -51.86 15.64 13.44
N THR A 52 -52.07 16.94 13.64
CA THR A 52 -53.40 17.55 13.73
C THR A 52 -54.20 17.36 12.44
N LYS A 53 -53.55 17.47 11.28
CA LYS A 53 -54.14 17.22 9.95
C LYS A 53 -54.53 15.75 9.75
N THR A 54 -53.74 14.81 10.26
CA THR A 54 -53.98 13.36 10.13
C THR A 54 -55.05 12.84 11.09
N LEU A 55 -55.10 13.37 12.31
CA LEU A 55 -56.09 12.98 13.33
C LEU A 55 -57.38 13.82 13.28
N GLY A 56 -57.31 15.07 12.84
CA GLY A 56 -58.44 16.01 12.81
C GLY A 56 -58.96 16.30 14.21
N ARG A 57 -60.08 15.66 14.59
CA ARG A 57 -60.67 15.72 15.94
C ARG A 57 -60.59 14.39 16.70
N ILE A 58 -59.98 13.37 16.11
CA ILE A 58 -59.83 12.05 16.71
C ILE A 58 -58.68 12.11 17.71
N ARG A 59 -58.88 11.56 18.91
CA ARG A 59 -57.79 11.30 19.86
C ARG A 59 -57.41 9.83 19.83
N VAL A 60 -56.18 9.55 20.22
CA VAL A 60 -55.61 8.20 20.24
C VAL A 60 -55.40 7.69 21.66
N GLY A 61 -55.32 6.37 21.84
CA GLY A 61 -55.02 5.74 23.12
C GLY A 61 -53.52 5.70 23.41
N THR A 62 -52.71 5.35 22.41
CA THR A 62 -51.25 5.28 22.53
C THR A 62 -50.57 5.94 21.32
N ILE A 63 -49.36 6.45 21.55
CA ILE A 63 -48.54 7.08 20.52
C ILE A 63 -47.19 6.36 20.50
N ALA A 64 -46.79 5.86 19.34
CA ALA A 64 -45.43 5.40 19.08
C ALA A 64 -44.62 6.45 18.30
N LEU A 65 -43.35 6.59 18.65
CA LEU A 65 -42.38 7.45 17.98
C LEU A 65 -41.27 6.59 17.36
N LEU A 66 -41.06 6.77 16.06
CA LEU A 66 -39.99 6.14 15.28
C LEU A 66 -39.06 7.25 14.77
N MET A 67 -37.91 7.37 15.42
CA MET A 67 -37.01 8.52 15.28
C MET A 67 -35.62 8.07 14.85
N HIS A 68 -34.85 9.00 14.29
CA HIS A 68 -33.43 8.77 14.06
C HIS A 68 -32.70 8.81 15.41
N CYS A 69 -31.83 7.84 15.70
CA CYS A 69 -31.16 7.71 16.99
C CYS A 69 -29.65 7.46 16.82
N SER A 70 -28.85 7.95 17.77
CA SER A 70 -27.50 7.45 18.04
C SER A 70 -27.54 6.49 19.25
N GLU A 71 -26.39 5.99 19.70
CA GLU A 71 -26.30 5.16 20.91
C GLU A 71 -26.85 5.88 22.16
N SER A 72 -26.71 7.20 22.26
CA SER A 72 -27.05 7.99 23.46
C SER A 72 -28.20 8.99 23.30
N GLU A 73 -28.58 9.36 22.08
CA GLU A 73 -29.50 10.47 21.81
C GLU A 73 -30.56 10.15 20.74
N ILE A 74 -31.71 10.82 20.82
CA ILE A 74 -32.81 10.66 19.86
C ILE A 74 -33.00 11.99 19.11
N PHE A 75 -32.81 11.99 17.79
CA PHE A 75 -32.91 13.16 16.93
C PHE A 75 -34.34 13.33 16.44
N ILE A 76 -35.00 14.43 16.83
CA ILE A 76 -36.38 14.74 16.43
C ILE A 76 -36.37 15.42 15.06
N CYS A 77 -35.68 16.55 14.90
CA CYS A 77 -35.56 17.21 13.60
C CYS A 77 -34.25 17.97 13.43
N PHE A 78 -33.79 18.07 12.18
CA PHE A 78 -32.58 18.80 11.82
C PHE A 78 -32.78 20.32 11.95
N THR A 79 -33.93 20.81 11.47
CA THR A 79 -34.30 22.24 11.52
C THR A 79 -34.44 22.68 12.98
N GLY A 80 -33.51 23.51 13.47
CA GLY A 80 -33.46 23.94 14.87
C GLY A 80 -32.73 22.97 15.81
N GLY A 81 -32.06 21.94 15.29
CA GLY A 81 -31.13 21.07 16.02
C GLY A 81 -31.77 20.32 17.20
N LYS A 82 -32.98 19.79 17.03
CA LYS A 82 -33.76 19.26 18.15
C LYS A 82 -33.42 17.81 18.45
N VAL A 83 -32.58 17.66 19.48
CA VAL A 83 -32.12 16.38 20.03
C VAL A 83 -32.73 16.17 21.42
N LEU A 84 -33.29 15.00 21.64
CA LEU A 84 -33.86 14.56 22.91
C LEU A 84 -32.79 13.85 23.74
N SER A 85 -32.37 14.50 24.82
CA SER A 85 -31.39 14.03 25.80
C SER A 85 -31.86 14.38 27.22
N LEU A 86 -31.21 13.84 28.26
CA LEU A 86 -31.62 14.09 29.65
C LEU A 86 -31.50 15.58 30.03
N GLU A 87 -30.57 16.30 29.41
CA GLU A 87 -30.42 17.74 29.57
C GLU A 87 -31.53 18.49 28.83
N SER A 88 -31.79 18.17 27.56
CA SER A 88 -32.75 18.92 26.75
C SER A 88 -34.20 18.78 27.24
N VAL A 89 -34.59 17.65 27.83
CA VAL A 89 -35.90 17.52 28.52
C VAL A 89 -36.01 18.46 29.73
N LYS A 90 -34.89 18.84 30.37
CA LYS A 90 -34.88 19.74 31.53
C LYS A 90 -34.77 21.22 31.13
N SER A 91 -33.92 21.53 30.15
CA SER A 91 -33.58 22.90 29.76
C SER A 91 -34.38 23.45 28.58
N ASP A 92 -34.63 22.65 27.53
CA ASP A 92 -35.28 23.12 26.31
C ASP A 92 -36.82 23.22 26.50
N VAL A 93 -37.32 24.45 26.49
CA VAL A 93 -38.77 24.74 26.58
C VAL A 93 -39.51 24.19 25.36
N SER A 94 -38.94 24.28 24.15
CA SER A 94 -39.61 23.89 22.91
C SER A 94 -39.82 22.38 22.81
N ILE A 95 -38.87 21.57 23.30
CA ILE A 95 -39.03 20.11 23.37
C ILE A 95 -40.12 19.75 24.40
N ARG A 96 -40.12 20.38 25.58
CA ARG A 96 -41.14 20.13 26.61
C ARG A 96 -42.55 20.50 26.13
N GLU A 97 -42.71 21.67 25.51
CA GLU A 97 -43.99 22.12 24.94
C GLU A 97 -44.44 21.21 23.80
N PHE A 98 -43.54 20.77 22.92
CA PHE A 98 -43.87 19.82 21.86
C PHE A 98 -44.47 18.51 22.41
N PHE A 99 -43.81 17.85 23.37
CA PHE A 99 -44.33 16.62 23.96
C PHE A 99 -45.62 16.86 24.77
N SER A 100 -45.70 17.96 25.52
CA SER A 100 -46.90 18.31 26.30
C SER A 100 -48.10 18.59 25.39
N HIS A 101 -47.90 19.30 24.28
CA HIS A 101 -48.92 19.58 23.27
C HIS A 101 -49.36 18.30 22.55
N LEU A 102 -48.39 17.46 22.14
CA LEU A 102 -48.62 16.16 21.52
C LEU A 102 -49.58 15.31 22.35
N ILE A 103 -49.28 15.11 23.64
CA ILE A 103 -50.13 14.32 24.54
C ILE A 103 -51.47 15.00 24.82
N ARG A 104 -51.46 16.27 25.26
CA ARG A 104 -52.65 16.99 25.77
C ARG A 104 -53.76 17.14 24.73
N ASN A 105 -53.39 17.35 23.47
CA ASN A 105 -54.35 17.62 22.40
C ASN A 105 -54.78 16.35 21.66
N ASN A 106 -53.88 15.38 21.49
CA ASN A 106 -54.10 14.22 20.63
C ASN A 106 -54.40 12.92 21.39
N MET A 107 -54.22 12.83 22.70
CA MET A 107 -54.38 11.57 23.44
C MET A 107 -55.55 11.57 24.43
N PHE A 108 -56.13 10.39 24.66
CA PHE A 108 -57.13 10.17 25.72
C PHE A 108 -56.45 9.79 27.05
N SER A 109 -56.99 10.27 28.17
CA SER A 109 -56.66 9.72 29.48
C SER A 109 -57.44 8.42 29.66
N THR A 110 -56.74 7.29 29.51
CA THR A 110 -57.25 5.93 29.75
C THR A 110 -56.21 5.15 30.55
N PRO A 111 -56.57 4.05 31.25
CA PRO A 111 -55.60 3.26 32.01
C PRO A 111 -54.42 2.73 31.17
N ASN A 112 -54.63 2.55 29.86
CA ASN A 112 -53.63 2.00 28.93
C ASN A 112 -52.93 3.09 28.11
N ALA A 113 -53.12 4.37 28.47
CA ALA A 113 -52.54 5.50 27.74
C ALA A 113 -51.03 5.58 27.97
N ARG A 114 -50.24 5.62 26.89
CA ARG A 114 -48.77 5.67 26.98
C ARG A 114 -48.10 6.24 25.72
N LEU A 115 -46.85 6.67 25.89
CA LEU A 115 -45.94 7.08 24.83
C LEU A 115 -44.82 6.03 24.68
N ASP A 116 -44.71 5.42 23.51
CA ASP A 116 -43.74 4.37 23.20
C ASP A 116 -42.67 4.89 22.23
N PHE A 117 -41.39 4.81 22.58
CA PHE A 117 -40.28 4.99 21.64
C PHE A 117 -39.83 3.63 21.12
N LEU A 118 -39.94 3.41 19.82
CA LEU A 118 -39.65 2.13 19.17
C LEU A 118 -38.37 2.23 18.35
N ASN A 119 -37.62 1.12 18.27
CA ASN A 119 -36.32 1.07 17.59
C ASN A 119 -35.34 2.17 18.02
N ALA A 120 -35.34 2.49 19.32
CA ALA A 120 -34.56 3.57 19.92
C ALA A 120 -33.35 3.00 20.66
N SER A 121 -32.18 3.06 20.03
CA SER A 121 -30.90 2.56 20.57
C SER A 121 -30.58 3.03 22.00
N PRO A 122 -30.93 4.26 22.45
CA PRO A 122 -30.71 4.69 23.83
C PRO A 122 -31.42 3.84 24.89
N ALA A 123 -32.39 2.98 24.53
CA ALA A 123 -33.02 2.00 25.43
C ALA A 123 -32.01 1.08 26.14
N LEU A 124 -30.88 0.80 25.48
CA LEU A 124 -29.79 -0.05 26.00
C LEU A 124 -28.93 0.63 27.06
N HIS A 125 -29.06 1.95 27.23
CA HIS A 125 -28.21 2.75 28.10
C HIS A 125 -29.01 3.36 29.26
N VAL A 126 -28.35 3.50 30.42
CA VAL A 126 -28.93 4.13 31.63
C VAL A 126 -29.52 5.51 31.31
N ASN A 127 -28.88 6.27 30.42
CA ASN A 127 -29.33 7.59 29.98
C ASN A 127 -30.71 7.56 29.29
N GLY A 128 -31.02 6.55 28.46
CA GLY A 128 -32.34 6.44 27.82
C GLY A 128 -33.45 6.14 28.82
N GLY A 129 -33.16 5.29 29.82
CA GLY A 129 -34.05 5.07 30.96
C GLY A 129 -34.33 6.36 31.77
N LEU A 130 -33.30 7.19 31.99
CA LEU A 130 -33.44 8.49 32.65
C LEU A 130 -34.24 9.49 31.80
N VAL A 131 -34.07 9.50 30.46
CA VAL A 131 -34.88 10.32 29.54
C VAL A 131 -36.34 9.91 29.58
N ALA A 132 -36.63 8.60 29.49
CA ALA A 132 -37.99 8.08 29.58
C ALA A 132 -38.66 8.45 30.91
N HIS A 133 -37.96 8.26 32.04
CA HIS A 133 -38.47 8.65 33.35
C HIS A 133 -38.70 10.17 33.49
N GLN A 134 -37.79 10.99 32.96
CA GLN A 134 -37.93 12.45 33.01
C GLN A 134 -39.12 12.96 32.15
N LEU A 135 -39.40 12.29 31.02
CA LEU A 135 -40.60 12.54 30.21
C LEU A 135 -41.88 12.01 30.88
N GLU A 136 -41.83 10.85 31.54
CA GLU A 136 -42.96 10.28 32.31
C GLU A 136 -43.40 11.23 33.43
N MET A 137 -42.43 11.83 34.14
CA MET A 137 -42.66 12.88 35.14
C MET A 137 -43.16 14.21 34.55
N LEU A 138 -42.72 14.59 33.34
CA LEU A 138 -43.17 15.82 32.66
C LEU A 138 -44.60 15.71 32.16
N LEU A 139 -44.96 14.55 31.58
CA LEU A 139 -46.22 14.31 30.89
C LEU A 139 -47.30 13.72 31.80
N ASN A 140 -46.92 13.28 33.00
CA ASN A 140 -47.75 12.49 33.91
C ASN A 140 -48.40 11.29 33.20
N LEU A 141 -47.58 10.58 32.43
CA LEU A 141 -47.98 9.55 31.47
C LEU A 141 -46.89 8.49 31.36
N PRO A 142 -47.21 7.18 31.37
CA PRO A 142 -46.24 6.13 31.12
C PRO A 142 -45.46 6.35 29.82
N VAL A 143 -44.13 6.41 29.93
CA VAL A 143 -43.22 6.45 28.78
C VAL A 143 -42.43 5.15 28.74
N ARG A 144 -42.36 4.51 27.57
CA ARG A 144 -41.57 3.29 27.36
C ARG A 144 -40.64 3.49 26.18
N MET A 145 -39.52 2.78 26.20
CA MET A 145 -38.51 2.82 25.15
C MET A 145 -38.04 1.39 24.89
N SER A 146 -37.93 1.01 23.62
CA SER A 146 -37.41 -0.30 23.21
C SER A 146 -36.37 -0.15 22.12
N LYS A 147 -35.32 -0.99 22.19
CA LYS A 147 -34.22 -1.01 21.23
C LYS A 147 -34.65 -1.48 19.83
N ASP A 148 -35.75 -2.23 19.74
CA ASP A 148 -36.23 -2.88 18.51
C ASP A 148 -37.69 -2.51 18.19
N LEU A 149 -38.16 -2.94 17.03
CA LEU A 149 -39.54 -2.72 16.56
C LEU A 149 -40.55 -3.67 17.22
N PHE A 150 -40.10 -4.76 17.84
CA PHE A 150 -40.95 -5.79 18.41
C PHE A 150 -41.35 -5.46 19.86
N GLY A 151 -40.50 -4.76 20.61
CA GLY A 151 -40.74 -4.44 22.01
C GLY A 151 -40.30 -5.54 22.97
N ALA A 152 -39.27 -6.32 22.64
CA ALA A 152 -38.84 -7.47 23.43
C ALA A 152 -38.23 -7.09 24.79
N ASP A 153 -37.41 -6.03 24.81
CA ASP A 153 -36.64 -5.60 25.99
C ASP A 153 -37.35 -4.55 26.85
N VAL A 154 -38.56 -4.84 27.36
CA VAL A 154 -39.20 -4.01 28.41
C VAL A 154 -38.85 -4.54 29.81
N GLN A 155 -37.58 -4.39 30.19
CA GLN A 155 -37.12 -4.55 31.59
C GLN A 155 -36.25 -3.37 32.07
N LEU A 156 -36.70 -2.14 31.83
CA LEU A 156 -36.22 -0.99 32.60
C LEU A 156 -36.97 -0.94 33.95
N HIS A 157 -36.25 -1.33 35.01
CA HIS A 157 -36.62 -1.29 36.44
C HIS A 157 -38.12 -1.39 36.81
N ARG A 158 -38.56 -2.61 37.11
CA ARG A 158 -39.79 -2.85 37.89
C ARG A 158 -39.68 -2.22 39.29
N ILE A 159 -40.27 -1.06 39.50
CA ILE A 159 -40.95 -0.79 40.78
C ILE A 159 -42.31 -1.52 40.71
N GLN A 160 -42.69 -2.15 41.83
CA GLN A 160 -43.72 -3.19 41.88
C GLN A 160 -45.11 -2.70 41.47
N ALA A 161 -45.69 -3.35 40.45
CA ALA A 161 -47.13 -3.42 40.19
C ALA A 161 -47.43 -4.69 39.36
N GLU A 162 -48.70 -5.07 39.29
CA GLU A 162 -49.14 -6.45 39.05
C GLU A 162 -49.19 -6.91 37.58
N SER A 163 -49.55 -8.18 37.40
CA SER A 163 -49.57 -8.94 36.16
C SER A 163 -50.48 -8.35 35.06
N ASP A 164 -49.86 -7.98 33.94
CA ASP A 164 -50.50 -7.80 32.64
C ASP A 164 -49.91 -8.88 31.69
N PRO A 165 -50.70 -9.61 30.87
CA PRO A 165 -50.19 -10.71 30.06
C PRO A 165 -49.21 -10.19 29.00
N CYS A 166 -48.14 -10.96 28.77
CA CYS A 166 -46.96 -10.55 28.02
C CYS A 166 -47.25 -10.30 26.53
N HIS A 167 -47.68 -9.08 26.20
CA HIS A 167 -47.69 -8.53 24.85
C HIS A 167 -46.45 -7.66 24.65
N THR A 168 -45.66 -7.97 23.63
CA THR A 168 -44.51 -7.12 23.27
C THR A 168 -45.02 -5.80 22.68
N VAL A 169 -44.34 -4.67 22.94
CA VAL A 169 -44.86 -3.32 22.65
C VAL A 169 -45.21 -3.14 21.16
N GLY A 170 -44.43 -3.77 20.26
CA GLY A 170 -44.66 -3.76 18.82
C GLY A 170 -45.95 -4.45 18.36
N GLU A 171 -46.48 -5.42 19.13
CA GLU A 171 -47.79 -6.06 18.87
C GLU A 171 -48.96 -5.08 18.97
N LEU A 172 -48.76 -3.88 19.55
CA LEU A 172 -49.79 -2.83 19.51
C LEU A 172 -49.81 -2.07 18.18
N TYR A 173 -48.72 -2.06 17.42
CA TYR A 173 -48.58 -1.18 16.26
C TYR A 173 -48.52 -1.96 14.94
N PHE A 174 -47.98 -3.18 14.96
CA PHE A 174 -47.67 -3.96 13.76
C PHE A 174 -48.23 -5.38 13.82
N ASP A 175 -48.60 -5.92 12.66
CA ASP A 175 -48.69 -7.36 12.47
C ASP A 175 -47.28 -7.95 12.60
N VAL A 176 -46.93 -8.41 13.80
CA VAL A 176 -45.58 -8.90 14.13
C VAL A 176 -45.18 -10.13 13.30
N LYS A 177 -46.14 -10.93 12.79
CA LYS A 177 -45.81 -12.04 11.88
C LYS A 177 -45.43 -11.49 10.52
N LYS A 178 -46.27 -10.65 9.93
CA LYS A 178 -46.00 -9.99 8.64
C LYS A 178 -44.76 -9.11 8.69
N LEU A 179 -44.50 -8.43 9.82
CA LEU A 179 -43.29 -7.64 10.07
C LEU A 179 -42.05 -8.53 10.19
N ARG A 180 -42.12 -9.65 10.92
CA ARG A 180 -41.00 -10.61 10.96
C ARG A 180 -40.76 -11.24 9.61
N GLU A 181 -41.80 -11.64 8.89
CA GLU A 181 -41.72 -12.17 7.52
C GLU A 181 -41.18 -11.14 6.54
N LYS A 182 -41.53 -9.85 6.66
CA LYS A 182 -41.02 -8.78 5.80
C LYS A 182 -39.62 -8.28 6.16
N LEU A 183 -39.22 -8.32 7.43
CA LEU A 183 -37.83 -8.07 7.81
C LEU A 183 -36.94 -9.28 7.45
N GLN A 184 -37.48 -10.50 7.53
CA GLN A 184 -36.83 -11.71 7.01
C GLN A 184 -36.83 -11.74 5.47
N SER A 185 -37.81 -11.15 4.80
CA SER A 185 -37.74 -10.94 3.36
C SER A 185 -36.81 -9.80 3.02
N GLU A 186 -36.74 -8.68 3.76
CA GLU A 186 -35.67 -7.69 3.54
C GLU A 186 -34.26 -8.30 3.76
N SER A 187 -34.09 -9.31 4.62
CA SER A 187 -32.80 -9.99 4.80
C SER A 187 -32.53 -11.17 3.85
N ASN A 188 -33.56 -11.77 3.23
CA ASN A 188 -33.42 -12.85 2.24
C ASN A 188 -33.54 -12.36 0.78
N ASP A 189 -34.26 -11.26 0.56
CA ASP A 189 -34.39 -10.45 -0.66
C ASP A 189 -33.36 -9.29 -0.65
N ALA A 190 -32.47 -9.27 0.36
CA ALA A 190 -31.12 -8.69 0.25
C ALA A 190 -30.20 -9.55 -0.65
N GLY A 191 -30.76 -10.45 -1.46
CA GLY A 191 -30.14 -10.87 -2.71
C GLY A 191 -29.91 -9.64 -3.59
N GLU A 192 -28.64 -9.28 -3.76
CA GLU A 192 -28.18 -8.15 -4.59
C GLU A 192 -28.61 -6.73 -4.13
N LYS A 193 -28.40 -6.41 -2.85
CA LYS A 193 -27.78 -5.10 -2.59
C LYS A 193 -26.39 -5.10 -3.25
N ARG A 194 -26.30 -4.58 -4.47
CA ARG A 194 -25.02 -4.29 -5.12
C ARG A 194 -24.25 -3.30 -4.24
N LEU A 195 -23.18 -3.79 -3.64
CA LEU A 195 -22.17 -2.94 -3.03
C LEU A 195 -21.60 -2.06 -4.15
N GLU A 196 -21.76 -0.74 -4.08
CA GLU A 196 -21.44 0.14 -5.20
C GLU A 196 -19.96 0.02 -5.59
N GLY A 197 -19.69 -0.30 -6.87
CA GLY A 197 -18.35 -0.59 -7.36
C GLY A 197 -17.87 -2.03 -7.18
N TYR A 198 -18.70 -2.96 -6.67
CA TYR A 198 -18.34 -4.35 -6.44
C TYR A 198 -19.42 -5.35 -6.93
N GLU A 199 -18.98 -6.43 -7.56
CA GLU A 199 -19.77 -7.60 -7.92
C GLU A 199 -19.52 -8.75 -6.92
N LYS A 200 -20.58 -9.31 -6.33
CA LYS A 200 -20.48 -10.41 -5.36
C LYS A 200 -20.31 -11.75 -6.08
N ILE A 201 -19.21 -12.45 -5.85
CA ILE A 201 -18.94 -13.76 -6.49
C ILE A 201 -19.43 -14.90 -5.60
N ARG A 202 -18.87 -15.04 -4.39
CA ARG A 202 -19.21 -16.16 -3.48
C ARG A 202 -18.76 -15.91 -2.05
N THR A 203 -19.46 -16.50 -1.09
CA THR A 203 -18.97 -16.59 0.29
C THR A 203 -17.77 -17.54 0.38
N VAL A 204 -16.67 -17.09 0.98
CA VAL A 204 -15.44 -17.90 1.17
C VAL A 204 -15.29 -18.43 2.61
N GLY A 205 -15.94 -17.81 3.59
CA GLY A 205 -15.92 -18.30 4.98
C GLY A 205 -16.99 -17.66 5.86
N LYS A 206 -17.33 -18.31 6.98
CA LYS A 206 -18.22 -17.78 8.03
C LYS A 206 -17.54 -17.97 9.39
N GLY A 207 -17.34 -16.89 10.13
CA GLY A 207 -16.75 -16.86 11.46
C GLY A 207 -17.77 -16.49 12.54
N ALA A 208 -17.32 -16.40 13.79
CA ALA A 208 -18.17 -16.05 14.93
C ALA A 208 -18.68 -14.60 14.88
N PHE A 209 -17.93 -13.69 14.26
CA PHE A 209 -18.21 -12.24 14.23
C PHE A 209 -18.54 -11.71 12.83
N GLY A 210 -18.59 -12.55 11.78
CA GLY A 210 -18.81 -12.07 10.43
C GLY A 210 -18.65 -13.10 9.32
N THR A 211 -18.99 -12.71 8.09
CA THR A 211 -18.89 -13.54 6.88
C THR A 211 -17.81 -12.99 5.96
N ALA A 212 -16.89 -13.84 5.49
CA ALA A 212 -15.91 -13.47 4.48
C ALA A 212 -16.45 -13.82 3.09
N VAL A 213 -16.48 -12.84 2.19
CA VAL A 213 -17.08 -12.93 0.85
C VAL A 213 -16.10 -12.44 -0.20
N LEU A 214 -15.96 -13.20 -1.29
CA LEU A 214 -15.20 -12.82 -2.47
C LEU A 214 -16.04 -11.90 -3.37
N TYR A 215 -15.49 -10.73 -3.65
CA TYR A 215 -16.01 -9.73 -4.57
C TYR A 215 -15.03 -9.48 -5.73
N ARG A 216 -15.54 -9.01 -6.86
CA ARG A 216 -14.78 -8.39 -7.95
C ARG A 216 -15.04 -6.90 -7.95
N LYS A 217 -14.00 -6.08 -8.02
CA LYS A 217 -14.13 -4.63 -8.21
C LYS A 217 -14.52 -4.32 -9.64
N ILE A 218 -15.55 -3.49 -9.83
CA ILE A 218 -16.05 -3.07 -11.15
C ILE A 218 -15.09 -2.07 -11.81
N ALA A 219 -14.26 -1.37 -11.03
CA ALA A 219 -13.34 -0.34 -11.54
C ALA A 219 -12.11 -0.91 -12.29
N ASP A 220 -11.62 -2.09 -11.89
CA ASP A 220 -10.33 -2.65 -12.33
C ASP A 220 -10.33 -4.20 -12.45
N ASP A 221 -11.49 -4.85 -12.34
CA ASP A 221 -11.67 -6.31 -12.31
C ASP A 221 -10.93 -7.05 -11.17
N THR A 222 -10.36 -6.33 -10.19
CA THR A 222 -9.57 -6.96 -9.11
C THR A 222 -10.44 -7.77 -8.15
N LEU A 223 -10.00 -9.00 -7.85
CA LEU A 223 -10.62 -9.89 -6.86
C LEU A 223 -10.17 -9.56 -5.43
N VAL A 224 -11.13 -9.37 -4.53
CA VAL A 224 -10.90 -9.01 -3.12
C VAL A 224 -11.81 -9.79 -2.17
N VAL A 225 -11.36 -10.05 -0.95
CA VAL A 225 -12.21 -10.61 0.11
C VAL A 225 -12.68 -9.49 1.02
N ILE A 226 -13.99 -9.37 1.22
CA ILE A 226 -14.57 -8.46 2.20
C ILE A 226 -15.10 -9.29 3.37
N LYS A 227 -14.65 -8.97 4.59
CA LYS A 227 -15.17 -9.51 5.85
C LYS A 227 -16.30 -8.62 6.33
N GLU A 228 -17.53 -9.11 6.18
CA GLU A 228 -18.80 -8.48 6.52
C GLU A 228 -19.09 -8.75 8.00
N VAL A 229 -18.96 -7.74 8.87
CA VAL A 229 -19.19 -7.80 10.32
C VAL A 229 -20.45 -7.01 10.66
N ASN A 230 -21.52 -7.67 11.10
CA ASN A 230 -22.75 -6.96 11.50
C ASN A 230 -22.49 -6.23 12.84
N MET A 231 -22.45 -4.90 12.82
CA MET A 231 -22.17 -4.07 14.00
C MET A 231 -23.41 -3.91 14.90
N ILE A 232 -24.60 -4.17 14.38
CA ILE A 232 -25.89 -4.01 15.09
C ILE A 232 -26.06 -5.11 16.17
N ASP A 233 -25.57 -6.33 15.89
CA ASP A 233 -25.72 -7.49 16.78
C ASP A 233 -24.66 -7.56 17.89
N LEU A 234 -23.63 -6.71 17.84
CA LEU A 234 -22.48 -6.75 18.75
C LEU A 234 -22.70 -5.94 20.04
N THR A 235 -22.17 -6.42 21.17
CA THR A 235 -22.02 -5.58 22.36
C THR A 235 -20.98 -4.48 22.12
N ALA A 236 -21.01 -3.39 22.91
CA ALA A 236 -20.03 -2.30 22.80
C ALA A 236 -18.56 -2.77 22.87
N THR A 237 -18.28 -3.79 23.69
CA THR A 237 -16.95 -4.41 23.77
C THR A 237 -16.57 -5.14 22.48
N GLU A 238 -17.49 -5.89 21.89
CA GLU A 238 -17.26 -6.62 20.63
C GLU A 238 -17.18 -5.67 19.44
N ARG A 239 -17.99 -4.60 19.39
CA ARG A 239 -17.88 -3.51 18.42
C ARG A 239 -16.48 -2.87 18.48
N GLN A 240 -15.99 -2.57 19.68
CA GLN A 240 -14.65 -2.01 19.85
C GLN A 240 -13.54 -2.99 19.45
N MET A 241 -13.73 -4.30 19.67
CA MET A 241 -12.81 -5.34 19.21
C MET A 241 -12.79 -5.47 17.68
N ALA A 242 -13.94 -5.39 17.00
CA ALA A 242 -14.03 -5.41 15.54
C ALA A 242 -13.37 -4.18 14.89
N LEU A 243 -13.58 -2.98 15.45
CA LEU A 243 -12.90 -1.77 15.00
C LEU A 243 -11.38 -1.84 15.23
N ASN A 244 -10.95 -2.37 16.38
CA ASN A 244 -9.53 -2.57 16.68
C ASN A 244 -8.89 -3.64 15.76
N GLU A 245 -9.64 -4.66 15.32
CA GLU A 245 -9.17 -5.62 14.32
C GLU A 245 -8.87 -4.93 12.98
N ALA A 246 -9.79 -4.09 12.47
CA ALA A 246 -9.56 -3.28 11.27
C ALA A 246 -8.38 -2.30 11.42
N GLN A 247 -8.25 -1.66 12.59
CA GLN A 247 -7.17 -0.73 12.88
C GLN A 247 -5.80 -1.43 12.90
N VAL A 248 -5.66 -2.56 13.60
CA VAL A 248 -4.42 -3.34 13.64
C VAL A 248 -4.08 -3.92 12.26
N LEU A 249 -5.09 -4.38 11.50
CA LEU A 249 -4.92 -4.81 10.12
C LEU A 249 -4.33 -3.70 9.23
N SER A 250 -4.76 -2.45 9.40
CA SER A 250 -4.23 -1.30 8.64
C SER A 250 -2.77 -0.93 8.94
N LEU A 251 -2.19 -1.47 10.03
CA LEU A 251 -0.80 -1.25 10.42
C LEU A 251 0.17 -2.33 9.93
N LEU A 252 -0.34 -3.43 9.37
CA LEU A 252 0.47 -4.59 8.96
C LEU A 252 0.71 -4.60 7.45
N ASP A 253 1.97 -4.46 7.03
CA ASP A 253 2.41 -4.65 5.65
C ASP A 253 3.58 -5.64 5.57
N HIS A 254 3.30 -6.84 5.04
CA HIS A 254 4.31 -7.88 4.85
C HIS A 254 3.88 -8.79 3.68
N PRO A 255 4.79 -9.22 2.78
CA PRO A 255 4.44 -10.03 1.61
C PRO A 255 3.71 -11.33 1.96
N ASN A 256 4.02 -11.92 3.12
CA ASN A 256 3.39 -13.15 3.61
C ASN A 256 2.24 -12.94 4.61
N ILE A 257 1.69 -11.73 4.70
CA ILE A 257 0.43 -11.44 5.42
C ILE A 257 -0.65 -11.09 4.39
N VAL A 258 -1.89 -11.50 4.64
CA VAL A 258 -3.07 -11.07 3.86
C VAL A 258 -3.19 -9.55 4.00
N SER A 259 -2.99 -8.80 2.90
CA SER A 259 -3.02 -7.33 2.99
C SER A 259 -4.42 -6.81 3.34
N TYR A 260 -4.48 -5.82 4.22
CA TYR A 260 -5.61 -4.91 4.33
C TYR A 260 -5.66 -3.97 3.11
N LEU A 261 -6.86 -3.74 2.57
CA LEU A 261 -7.10 -2.84 1.43
C LEU A 261 -7.88 -1.58 1.83
N GLY A 262 -8.75 -1.70 2.83
CA GLY A 262 -9.58 -0.62 3.33
C GLY A 262 -10.66 -1.13 4.28
N SER A 263 -11.41 -0.22 4.88
CA SER A 263 -12.65 -0.57 5.57
C SER A 263 -13.64 0.59 5.54
N PHE A 264 -14.92 0.26 5.62
CA PHE A 264 -16.03 1.21 5.62
C PHE A 264 -17.24 0.59 6.34
N GLU A 265 -18.10 1.42 6.93
CA GLU A 265 -19.36 0.98 7.56
C GLU A 265 -20.53 1.38 6.63
N GLN A 266 -21.36 0.41 6.26
CA GLN A 266 -22.56 0.63 5.43
C GLN A 266 -23.74 -0.14 6.03
N ASP A 267 -24.89 0.53 6.20
CA ASP A 267 -26.13 -0.05 6.73
C ASP A 267 -25.95 -0.82 8.08
N GLY A 268 -25.00 -0.39 8.92
CA GLY A 268 -24.67 -1.05 10.19
C GLY A 268 -23.79 -2.30 10.06
N VAL A 269 -23.22 -2.56 8.87
CA VAL A 269 -22.23 -3.62 8.63
C VAL A 269 -20.86 -2.97 8.42
N LEU A 270 -19.87 -3.36 9.22
CA LEU A 270 -18.47 -3.03 8.99
C LEU A 270 -17.91 -3.99 7.94
N MET A 271 -17.44 -3.42 6.84
CA MET A 271 -16.85 -4.12 5.71
C MET A 271 -15.34 -3.92 5.76
N ILE A 272 -14.59 -4.99 6.00
CA ILE A 272 -13.11 -4.97 5.99
C ILE A 272 -12.62 -5.61 4.70
N GLU A 273 -12.04 -4.81 3.82
CA GLU A 273 -11.55 -5.21 2.51
C GLU A 273 -10.11 -5.75 2.60
N MET A 274 -9.85 -6.89 1.97
CA MET A 274 -8.62 -7.66 2.10
C MET A 274 -8.20 -8.32 0.79
N GLU A 275 -6.92 -8.62 0.66
CA GLU A 275 -6.34 -9.41 -0.43
C GLU A 275 -7.01 -10.80 -0.55
N TYR A 276 -7.36 -11.21 -1.78
CA TYR A 276 -7.79 -12.57 -2.05
C TYR A 276 -6.61 -13.50 -2.34
N ALA A 277 -6.46 -14.57 -1.54
CA ALA A 277 -5.52 -15.65 -1.80
C ALA A 277 -6.20 -16.78 -2.60
N ASP A 278 -5.73 -17.03 -3.82
CA ASP A 278 -6.46 -17.79 -4.83
C ASP A 278 -6.14 -19.30 -4.91
N GLY A 279 -5.17 -19.76 -4.12
CA GLY A 279 -4.75 -21.17 -3.97
C GLY A 279 -5.42 -21.91 -2.79
N GLY A 280 -6.28 -21.25 -2.00
CA GLY A 280 -6.98 -21.85 -0.86
C GLY A 280 -6.17 -21.82 0.45
N THR A 281 -6.45 -22.74 1.37
CA THR A 281 -5.75 -22.82 2.67
C THR A 281 -4.73 -23.95 2.73
N LEU A 282 -3.70 -23.79 3.58
CA LEU A 282 -2.72 -24.84 3.88
C LEU A 282 -3.40 -26.11 4.42
N ALA A 283 -4.48 -25.97 5.21
CA ALA A 283 -5.29 -27.10 5.66
C ALA A 283 -5.91 -27.89 4.50
N GLN A 284 -6.42 -27.20 3.47
CA GLN A 284 -6.94 -27.83 2.25
C GLN A 284 -5.82 -28.49 1.44
N MET A 285 -4.66 -27.83 1.30
CA MET A 285 -3.51 -28.40 0.60
C MET A 285 -3.04 -29.71 1.25
N LEU A 286 -2.96 -29.75 2.58
CA LEU A 286 -2.54 -30.94 3.32
C LEU A 286 -3.59 -32.06 3.28
N SER A 287 -4.89 -31.75 3.33
CA SER A 287 -5.95 -32.76 3.31
C SER A 287 -6.12 -33.49 1.97
N HIS A 288 -5.73 -32.84 0.85
CA HIS A 288 -5.76 -33.44 -0.48
C HIS A 288 -4.48 -34.22 -0.86
N ARG A 289 -3.42 -34.19 -0.04
CA ARG A 289 -2.17 -34.89 -0.34
C ARG A 289 -2.19 -36.35 0.11
N ALA A 290 -2.01 -37.27 -0.84
CA ALA A 290 -1.79 -38.70 -0.59
C ALA A 290 -0.34 -39.05 -0.19
N ARG A 291 0.60 -38.10 -0.27
CA ARG A 291 2.02 -38.27 0.10
C ARG A 291 2.48 -37.09 0.94
N ARG A 292 3.37 -37.35 1.90
CA ARG A 292 4.02 -36.32 2.72
C ARG A 292 4.81 -35.34 1.84
N LEU A 293 4.90 -34.08 2.30
CA LEU A 293 5.74 -33.04 1.71
C LEU A 293 7.22 -33.44 1.84
N ASP A 294 8.08 -32.97 0.93
CA ASP A 294 9.53 -33.11 1.13
C ASP A 294 10.07 -32.07 2.13
N GLU A 295 11.22 -32.31 2.74
CA GLU A 295 11.76 -31.44 3.80
C GLU A 295 12.02 -30.00 3.33
N ARG A 296 12.52 -29.84 2.10
CA ARG A 296 12.81 -28.55 1.47
C ARG A 296 11.53 -27.82 1.10
N GLU A 297 10.52 -28.51 0.58
CA GLU A 297 9.17 -27.98 0.34
C GLU A 297 8.55 -27.45 1.65
N ILE A 298 8.60 -28.24 2.74
CA ILE A 298 8.13 -27.81 4.07
C ILE A 298 8.91 -26.58 4.54
N LEU A 299 10.25 -26.59 4.49
CA LEU A 299 11.07 -25.49 5.00
C LEU A 299 10.85 -24.19 4.21
N MET A 300 10.62 -24.26 2.90
CA MET A 300 10.34 -23.08 2.06
C MET A 300 8.98 -22.45 2.36
N LEU A 301 7.94 -23.26 2.61
CA LEU A 301 6.63 -22.76 3.07
C LEU A 301 6.73 -22.23 4.51
N PHE A 302 7.36 -22.98 5.41
CA PHE A 302 7.50 -22.60 6.82
C PHE A 302 8.31 -21.32 7.00
N ARG A 303 9.36 -21.09 6.20
CA ARG A 303 10.14 -19.83 6.20
C ARG A 303 9.25 -18.61 5.97
N GLN A 304 8.28 -18.69 5.06
CA GLN A 304 7.33 -17.60 4.77
C GLN A 304 6.35 -17.37 5.94
N ILE A 305 5.85 -18.45 6.56
CA ILE A 305 4.98 -18.34 7.76
C ILE A 305 5.76 -17.69 8.91
N VAL A 306 7.00 -18.12 9.18
CA VAL A 306 7.84 -17.55 10.24
C VAL A 306 8.19 -16.10 9.97
N ALA A 307 8.44 -15.70 8.71
CA ALA A 307 8.67 -14.30 8.35
C ALA A 307 7.48 -13.40 8.71
N ALA A 308 6.25 -13.83 8.39
CA ALA A 308 5.04 -13.12 8.78
C ALA A 308 4.91 -13.00 10.32
N ILE A 309 5.13 -14.08 11.06
CA ILE A 309 5.03 -14.06 12.53
C ILE A 309 6.14 -13.21 13.17
N ARG A 310 7.37 -13.22 12.65
CA ARG A 310 8.44 -12.31 13.10
C ARG A 310 8.02 -10.86 12.94
N TYR A 311 7.56 -10.49 11.74
CA TYR A 311 7.09 -9.14 11.46
C TYR A 311 5.99 -8.68 12.44
N MET A 312 5.01 -9.54 12.75
CA MET A 312 3.98 -9.23 13.75
C MET A 312 4.58 -9.04 15.15
N HIS A 313 5.48 -9.94 15.58
CA HIS A 313 6.10 -9.89 16.90
C HIS A 313 6.98 -8.64 17.08
N ASP A 314 7.70 -8.23 16.04
CA ASP A 314 8.50 -6.99 16.02
C ASP A 314 7.62 -5.73 16.19
N HIS A 315 6.37 -5.76 15.70
CA HIS A 315 5.35 -4.72 15.91
C HIS A 315 4.55 -4.88 17.22
N ASN A 316 4.96 -5.79 18.11
CA ASN A 316 4.27 -6.13 19.38
C ASN A 316 2.84 -6.68 19.20
N ILE A 317 2.53 -7.26 18.03
CA ILE A 317 1.24 -7.86 17.70
C ILE A 317 1.34 -9.39 17.81
N LEU A 318 0.30 -10.03 18.37
CA LEU A 318 0.21 -11.48 18.55
C LEU A 318 -0.91 -12.04 17.67
N HIS A 319 -0.69 -13.21 17.05
CA HIS A 319 -1.70 -13.77 16.13
C HIS A 319 -2.86 -14.45 16.87
N ARG A 320 -2.60 -15.18 17.97
CA ARG A 320 -3.61 -15.76 18.89
C ARG A 320 -4.55 -16.85 18.33
N ASP A 321 -4.57 -17.10 17.03
CA ASP A 321 -5.39 -18.12 16.36
C ASP A 321 -4.68 -18.75 15.15
N LEU A 322 -3.35 -18.89 15.26
CA LEU A 322 -2.49 -19.41 14.21
C LEU A 322 -2.71 -20.93 14.02
N LYS A 323 -3.12 -21.32 12.81
CA LYS A 323 -3.49 -22.70 12.43
C LYS A 323 -3.45 -22.88 10.91
N THR A 324 -3.39 -24.12 10.41
CA THR A 324 -3.33 -24.40 8.96
C THR A 324 -4.53 -23.89 8.16
N ALA A 325 -5.67 -23.61 8.81
CA ALA A 325 -6.83 -23.00 8.15
C ALA A 325 -6.74 -21.46 7.96
N ASN A 326 -5.86 -20.79 8.72
CA ASN A 326 -5.63 -19.33 8.68
C ASN A 326 -4.31 -18.98 7.98
N VAL A 327 -3.64 -19.99 7.40
CA VAL A 327 -2.53 -19.85 6.47
C VAL A 327 -3.07 -20.15 5.08
N PHE A 328 -3.11 -19.13 4.23
CA PHE A 328 -3.59 -19.18 2.86
C PHE A 328 -2.42 -19.32 1.87
N LEU A 329 -2.74 -19.77 0.66
CA LEU A 329 -1.83 -19.98 -0.45
C LEU A 329 -2.34 -19.21 -1.67
N ASN A 330 -1.43 -18.66 -2.46
CA ASN A 330 -1.66 -18.25 -3.84
C ASN A 330 -1.29 -19.41 -4.79
N LYS A 331 -1.74 -19.38 -6.05
CA LYS A 331 -1.41 -20.40 -7.08
C LYS A 331 0.09 -20.58 -7.37
N ASP A 332 0.92 -19.60 -7.04
CA ASP A 332 2.38 -19.63 -7.14
C ASP A 332 3.07 -20.28 -5.92
N ASN A 333 2.29 -20.76 -4.94
CA ASN A 333 2.72 -21.23 -3.61
C ASN A 333 3.28 -20.14 -2.68
N THR A 334 3.01 -18.85 -2.96
CA THR A 334 3.24 -17.79 -1.98
C THR A 334 2.27 -17.94 -0.81
N ILE A 335 2.80 -17.91 0.41
CA ILE A 335 2.04 -18.02 1.66
C ILE A 335 1.47 -16.66 2.06
N LYS A 336 0.24 -16.64 2.57
CA LYS A 336 -0.43 -15.47 3.15
C LYS A 336 -1.06 -15.83 4.49
N VAL A 337 -0.57 -15.27 5.60
CA VAL A 337 -1.13 -15.46 6.95
C VAL A 337 -2.25 -14.44 7.18
N GLY A 338 -3.41 -14.86 7.70
CA GLY A 338 -4.57 -13.97 7.91
C GLY A 338 -5.54 -14.44 8.99
N ASP A 339 -6.67 -13.74 9.12
CA ASP A 339 -7.70 -13.97 10.16
C ASP A 339 -7.11 -14.06 11.59
N PHE A 340 -6.66 -12.89 12.07
CA PHE A 340 -6.03 -12.74 13.38
C PHE A 340 -7.04 -12.86 14.53
N GLY A 341 -6.65 -13.50 15.63
CA GLY A 341 -7.46 -13.67 16.84
C GLY A 341 -7.58 -12.41 17.71
N ILE A 342 -7.53 -11.21 17.10
CA ILE A 342 -7.53 -9.91 17.81
C ILE A 342 -8.85 -9.73 18.58
N SER A 343 -9.96 -10.13 17.98
CA SER A 343 -11.31 -10.11 18.55
C SER A 343 -11.61 -11.23 19.55
N LYS A 344 -10.69 -12.18 19.76
CA LYS A 344 -10.89 -13.34 20.66
C LYS A 344 -10.24 -13.15 22.03
N MET A 345 -10.71 -12.16 22.81
CA MET A 345 -10.36 -12.09 24.23
C MET A 345 -11.11 -13.17 25.02
N MET A 346 -10.43 -14.29 25.30
CA MET A 346 -10.89 -15.30 26.25
C MET A 346 -10.91 -14.69 27.66
N THR A 347 -12.09 -14.27 28.14
CA THR A 347 -12.28 -13.72 29.48
C THR A 347 -11.93 -14.76 30.55
N THR A 348 -10.80 -14.56 31.24
CA THR A 348 -10.27 -15.50 32.24
C THR A 348 -11.06 -15.54 33.56
N ARG A 349 -12.17 -14.79 33.69
CA ARG A 349 -13.00 -14.72 34.91
C ARG A 349 -14.49 -14.52 34.60
N GLY A 350 -15.19 -15.60 34.28
CA GLY A 350 -16.65 -15.60 34.21
C GLY A 350 -17.21 -16.66 33.25
N GLN A 351 -17.82 -17.71 33.80
CA GLN A 351 -18.74 -18.66 33.14
C GLN A 351 -18.48 -18.97 31.65
N ALA A 352 -17.63 -19.96 31.40
CA ALA A 352 -17.41 -20.49 30.05
C ALA A 352 -18.65 -21.21 29.50
N GLN A 353 -19.34 -20.57 28.55
CA GLN A 353 -20.22 -21.25 27.59
C GLN A 353 -19.96 -20.75 26.16
N THR A 354 -18.84 -21.20 25.58
CA THR A 354 -18.75 -21.79 24.23
C THR A 354 -17.27 -21.96 23.86
N VAL A 355 -16.81 -23.21 23.71
CA VAL A 355 -15.43 -23.48 23.25
C VAL A 355 -15.40 -23.39 21.72
N LEU A 356 -15.31 -22.18 21.19
CA LEU A 356 -15.30 -21.89 19.75
C LEU A 356 -13.87 -21.88 19.18
N GLY A 357 -13.34 -23.06 18.88
CA GLY A 357 -12.07 -23.19 18.18
C GLY A 357 -11.66 -24.65 17.97
N THR A 358 -10.71 -24.86 17.06
CA THR A 358 -10.09 -26.16 16.81
C THR A 358 -8.91 -26.35 17.79
N PRO A 359 -9.05 -27.15 18.85
CA PRO A 359 -8.15 -27.09 20.02
C PRO A 359 -6.72 -27.60 19.82
N TYR A 360 -6.34 -28.07 18.63
CA TYR A 360 -5.06 -28.74 18.36
C TYR A 360 -3.81 -27.84 18.39
N TYR A 361 -3.98 -26.51 18.38
CA TYR A 361 -2.88 -25.53 18.34
C TYR A 361 -2.70 -24.77 19.67
N ILE A 362 -3.53 -25.06 20.68
CA ILE A 362 -3.50 -24.38 21.98
C ILE A 362 -2.22 -24.75 22.72
N SER A 363 -1.55 -23.77 23.34
CA SER A 363 -0.31 -23.97 24.07
C SER A 363 -0.52 -24.39 25.53
N PRO A 364 0.50 -24.99 26.20
CA PRO A 364 0.38 -25.47 27.57
C PRO A 364 -0.05 -24.38 28.56
N GLU A 365 0.53 -23.20 28.44
CA GLU A 365 0.22 -22.03 29.28
C GLU A 365 -1.22 -21.54 29.10
N MET A 366 -1.80 -21.63 27.90
CA MET A 366 -3.22 -21.33 27.66
C MET A 366 -4.14 -22.33 28.37
N CYS A 367 -3.84 -23.62 28.25
CA CYS A 367 -4.59 -24.69 28.94
C CYS A 367 -4.51 -24.57 30.47
N GLU A 368 -3.37 -24.09 30.99
CA GLU A 368 -3.16 -23.82 32.41
C GLU A 368 -3.70 -22.44 32.88
N GLY A 369 -4.30 -21.64 31.98
CA GLY A 369 -4.88 -20.32 32.30
C GLY A 369 -3.86 -19.23 32.65
N LYS A 370 -2.59 -19.41 32.25
CA LYS A 370 -1.51 -18.44 32.42
C LYS A 370 -1.58 -17.33 31.35
N GLN A 371 -0.75 -16.31 31.49
CA GLN A 371 -0.67 -15.24 30.48
C GLN A 371 -0.12 -15.78 29.15
N TYR A 372 -0.73 -15.31 28.06
CA TYR A 372 -0.38 -15.61 26.68
C TYR A 372 0.67 -14.61 26.19
N ASP A 373 1.72 -15.07 25.50
CA ASP A 373 2.79 -14.22 24.96
C ASP A 373 3.23 -14.63 23.53
N GLN A 374 4.30 -14.03 23.02
CA GLN A 374 4.88 -14.35 21.71
C GLN A 374 5.23 -15.85 21.57
N LYS A 375 5.67 -16.52 22.65
CA LYS A 375 6.06 -17.93 22.63
C LYS A 375 4.86 -18.87 22.50
N SER A 376 3.64 -18.39 22.76
CA SER A 376 2.41 -19.13 22.48
C SER A 376 2.13 -19.23 20.97
N ASP A 377 2.42 -18.18 20.17
CA ASP A 377 2.40 -18.27 18.69
C ASP A 377 3.50 -19.24 18.19
N ILE A 378 4.68 -19.29 18.84
CA ILE A 378 5.77 -20.23 18.49
C ILE A 378 5.36 -21.69 18.71
N TRP A 379 4.55 -21.99 19.73
CA TRP A 379 3.99 -23.33 19.92
C TRP A 379 3.06 -23.72 18.76
N ALA A 380 2.20 -22.80 18.32
CA ALA A 380 1.31 -23.03 17.18
C ALA A 380 2.09 -23.25 15.87
N LEU A 381 3.20 -22.52 15.65
CA LEU A 381 4.15 -22.81 14.57
C LEU A 381 4.73 -24.23 14.65
N GLY A 382 5.06 -24.72 15.85
CA GLY A 382 5.49 -26.10 16.08
C GLY A 382 4.44 -27.14 15.66
N CYS A 383 3.17 -26.90 16.01
CA CYS A 383 2.05 -27.75 15.58
C CYS A 383 1.87 -27.73 14.05
N ILE A 384 1.98 -26.56 13.40
CA ILE A 384 1.89 -26.42 11.94
C ILE A 384 3.06 -27.14 11.23
N LEU A 385 4.29 -27.00 11.73
CA LEU A 385 5.47 -27.68 11.18
C LEU A 385 5.36 -29.21 11.30
N TYR A 386 4.86 -29.69 12.43
CA TYR A 386 4.56 -31.11 12.62
C TYR A 386 3.46 -31.60 11.67
N GLU A 387 2.37 -30.85 11.50
CA GLU A 387 1.26 -31.22 10.62
C GLU A 387 1.68 -31.31 9.15
N MET A 388 2.53 -30.39 8.69
CA MET A 388 3.13 -30.46 7.34
C MET A 388 4.00 -31.72 7.15
N ALA A 389 4.78 -32.11 8.17
CA ALA A 389 5.65 -33.29 8.10
C ALA A 389 4.89 -34.62 8.18
N CYS A 390 3.81 -34.67 8.97
CA CYS A 390 3.12 -35.91 9.34
C CYS A 390 1.81 -36.14 8.58
N LEU A 391 1.17 -35.08 8.05
CA LEU A 391 -0.21 -35.05 7.55
C LEU A 391 -1.28 -35.42 8.62
N GLN A 392 -0.95 -35.24 9.89
CA GLN A 392 -1.77 -35.57 11.07
C GLN A 392 -1.58 -34.50 12.15
N LYS A 393 -2.55 -34.34 13.06
CA LYS A 393 -2.43 -33.32 14.12
C LYS A 393 -1.43 -33.80 15.19
N THR A 394 -0.73 -32.86 15.82
CA THR A 394 0.29 -33.15 16.84
C THR A 394 -0.30 -33.82 18.09
N PHE A 395 -1.53 -33.45 18.44
CA PHE A 395 -2.29 -34.01 19.55
C PHE A 395 -3.70 -34.31 19.07
N GLU A 396 -4.17 -35.55 19.24
CA GLU A 396 -5.51 -36.00 18.86
C GLU A 396 -6.25 -36.60 20.06
N GLY A 397 -7.58 -36.46 20.07
CA GLY A 397 -8.43 -36.97 21.14
C GLY A 397 -9.88 -37.01 20.67
N SER A 398 -10.63 -38.03 21.10
CA SER A 398 -11.99 -38.32 20.62
C SER A 398 -13.07 -37.32 21.11
N ASN A 399 -12.72 -36.45 22.05
CA ASN A 399 -13.53 -35.33 22.53
C ASN A 399 -12.61 -34.32 23.24
N LEU A 400 -13.10 -33.11 23.54
CA LEU A 400 -12.28 -32.06 24.16
C LEU A 400 -11.66 -32.49 25.51
N PRO A 401 -12.38 -33.12 26.46
CA PRO A 401 -11.75 -33.68 27.67
C PRO A 401 -10.66 -34.72 27.39
N ALA A 402 -10.88 -35.64 26.44
CA ALA A 402 -9.89 -36.65 26.07
C ALA A 402 -8.66 -36.02 25.40
N LEU A 403 -8.85 -35.00 24.55
CA LEU A 403 -7.75 -34.22 23.97
C LEU A 403 -6.98 -33.47 25.05
N LEU A 404 -7.65 -32.77 25.97
CA LEU A 404 -7.00 -32.08 27.09
C LEU A 404 -6.25 -33.07 28.01
N HIS A 405 -6.76 -34.29 28.18
CA HIS A 405 -6.11 -35.36 28.94
C HIS A 405 -4.86 -35.91 28.21
N VAL A 406 -4.98 -36.22 26.91
CA VAL A 406 -3.86 -36.61 26.04
C VAL A 406 -2.80 -35.52 26.03
N PHE A 407 -3.19 -34.28 25.75
CA PHE A 407 -2.34 -33.09 25.77
C PHE A 407 -1.63 -32.95 27.12
N THR A 408 -2.35 -32.96 28.25
CA THR A 408 -1.75 -32.85 29.59
C THR A 408 -0.73 -33.98 29.84
N ILE A 409 -1.01 -35.23 29.45
CA ILE A 409 -0.06 -36.35 29.62
C ILE A 409 1.17 -36.25 28.70
N HIS A 410 0.98 -35.89 27.43
CA HIS A 410 2.04 -35.85 26.43
C HIS A 410 2.94 -34.62 26.65
N VAL A 411 2.35 -33.45 26.94
CA VAL A 411 3.03 -32.21 27.31
C VAL A 411 3.75 -32.35 28.65
N SER A 412 3.14 -32.94 29.68
CA SER A 412 3.81 -33.12 30.98
C SER A 412 4.99 -34.09 30.94
N LYS A 413 5.03 -35.00 29.95
CA LYS A 413 6.15 -35.90 29.68
C LYS A 413 7.11 -35.42 28.59
N GLY A 414 6.79 -34.35 27.85
CA GLY A 414 7.56 -33.88 26.70
C GLY A 414 7.60 -34.82 25.48
N HIS A 415 6.62 -35.73 25.36
CA HIS A 415 6.59 -36.74 24.31
C HIS A 415 5.34 -36.55 23.43
N PHE A 416 5.53 -36.19 22.16
CA PHE A 416 4.52 -36.31 21.09
C PHE A 416 4.90 -37.49 20.16
N GLN A 417 4.03 -37.90 19.23
CA GLN A 417 4.38 -38.98 18.31
C GLN A 417 5.63 -38.61 17.48
N PRO A 418 6.64 -39.49 17.37
CA PRO A 418 7.87 -39.14 16.68
C PRO A 418 7.61 -38.90 15.19
N VAL A 419 8.19 -37.84 14.65
CA VAL A 419 8.12 -37.52 13.22
C VAL A 419 8.65 -38.73 12.40
N PRO A 420 7.92 -39.19 11.37
CA PRO A 420 8.29 -40.36 10.58
C PRO A 420 9.72 -40.32 10.01
N GLY A 421 10.31 -41.50 9.83
CA GLY A 421 11.61 -41.63 9.16
C GLY A 421 11.57 -41.07 7.73
N GLY A 422 12.58 -40.27 7.39
CA GLY A 422 12.69 -39.55 6.11
C GLY A 422 13.29 -38.15 6.28
N TYR A 423 13.03 -37.50 7.41
CA TYR A 423 13.52 -36.14 7.70
C TYR A 423 14.84 -36.11 8.49
N SER A 424 15.62 -35.07 8.27
CA SER A 424 16.92 -34.81 8.89
C SER A 424 16.83 -34.75 10.41
N PRO A 425 17.94 -35.03 11.14
CA PRO A 425 17.99 -34.85 12.59
C PRO A 425 17.73 -33.40 13.00
N GLY A 426 18.21 -32.42 12.21
CA GLY A 426 18.03 -31.00 12.47
C GLY A 426 16.57 -30.54 12.35
N PHE A 427 15.84 -31.02 11.34
CA PHE A 427 14.41 -30.74 11.17
C PHE A 427 13.58 -31.28 12.34
N ARG A 428 13.89 -32.52 12.78
CA ARG A 428 13.24 -33.13 13.96
C ARG A 428 13.58 -32.37 15.25
N GLN A 429 14.81 -31.89 15.40
CA GLN A 429 15.19 -31.03 16.52
C GLN A 429 14.44 -29.69 16.50
N LEU A 430 14.26 -29.06 15.34
CA LEU A 430 13.49 -27.81 15.23
C LEU A 430 12.05 -27.99 15.73
N ILE A 431 11.36 -29.06 15.32
CA ILE A 431 9.99 -29.36 15.81
C ILE A 431 9.99 -29.52 17.35
N HIS A 432 10.96 -30.25 17.90
CA HIS A 432 11.10 -30.44 19.34
C HIS A 432 11.38 -29.12 20.09
N ASP A 433 12.19 -28.22 19.52
CA ASP A 433 12.49 -26.91 20.11
C ASP A 433 11.27 -25.97 20.14
N LEU A 434 10.40 -26.04 19.13
CA LEU A 434 9.15 -25.26 19.08
C LEU A 434 8.10 -25.78 20.08
N LEU A 435 8.05 -27.10 20.28
CA LEU A 435 7.09 -27.80 21.15
C LEU A 435 7.61 -28.02 22.59
N GLN A 436 8.48 -27.13 23.09
CA GLN A 436 8.90 -27.14 24.50
C GLN A 436 7.75 -26.75 25.43
N ARG A 437 7.56 -27.50 26.53
CA ARG A 437 6.49 -27.22 27.50
C ARG A 437 6.62 -25.82 28.10
N ASP A 438 7.81 -25.50 28.60
CA ASP A 438 8.08 -24.18 29.17
C ASP A 438 8.36 -23.16 28.04
N PRO A 439 7.59 -22.06 27.95
CA PRO A 439 7.77 -21.01 26.94
C PRO A 439 9.18 -20.42 26.85
N VAL A 440 9.96 -20.45 27.94
CA VAL A 440 11.31 -19.87 27.97
C VAL A 440 12.26 -20.58 27.01
N PHE A 441 12.17 -21.92 26.90
CA PHE A 441 13.04 -22.72 26.02
C PHE A 441 12.63 -22.74 24.55
N ARG A 442 11.44 -22.24 24.20
CA ARG A 442 11.04 -22.08 22.79
C ARG A 442 11.87 -20.95 22.15
N PRO A 443 12.41 -21.11 20.94
CA PRO A 443 13.14 -20.04 20.26
C PRO A 443 12.21 -18.88 19.89
N THR A 444 12.76 -17.70 19.59
CA THR A 444 11.99 -16.57 19.04
C THR A 444 11.77 -16.72 17.52
N ALA A 445 10.81 -15.98 16.95
CA ALA A 445 10.58 -15.97 15.50
C ALA A 445 11.83 -15.53 14.71
N ALA A 446 12.58 -14.56 15.23
CA ALA A 446 13.87 -14.12 14.69
C ALA A 446 14.93 -15.24 14.74
N GLU A 447 15.12 -15.90 15.88
CA GLU A 447 16.08 -17.02 16.01
C GLU A 447 15.76 -18.17 15.04
N ILE A 448 14.48 -18.47 14.81
CA ILE A 448 14.06 -19.48 13.84
C ILE A 448 14.47 -19.06 12.43
N LEU A 449 14.10 -17.84 12.02
CA LEU A 449 14.28 -17.35 10.66
C LEU A 449 15.74 -17.07 10.29
N ASP A 450 16.49 -16.42 11.19
CA ASP A 450 17.81 -15.88 10.92
C ASP A 450 18.95 -16.85 11.29
N SER A 451 18.67 -17.88 12.13
CA SER A 451 19.71 -18.80 12.63
C SER A 451 19.39 -20.28 12.47
N LYS A 452 18.15 -20.74 12.66
CA LYS A 452 17.81 -22.18 12.56
C LYS A 452 17.50 -22.62 11.14
N LEU A 453 16.60 -21.94 10.43
CA LEU A 453 16.19 -22.33 9.07
C LEU A 453 17.33 -22.28 8.03
N PRO A 454 18.23 -21.27 8.01
CA PRO A 454 19.34 -21.24 7.05
C PRO A 454 20.26 -22.45 7.19
N LYS A 455 20.58 -22.86 8.43
CA LYS A 455 21.44 -24.03 8.70
C LYS A 455 20.83 -25.35 8.23
N LEU A 456 19.49 -25.49 8.26
CA LEU A 456 18.80 -26.68 7.75
C LEU A 456 18.81 -26.72 6.22
N LEU A 457 18.49 -25.60 5.58
CA LEU A 457 18.51 -25.47 4.12
C LEU A 457 19.92 -25.70 3.55
N ASP A 458 20.95 -25.11 4.16
CA ASP A 458 22.36 -25.36 3.84
C ASP A 458 22.76 -26.84 3.98
N SER A 459 22.26 -27.52 5.01
CA SER A 459 22.56 -28.93 5.24
C SER A 459 21.89 -29.83 4.21
N LEU A 460 20.66 -29.51 3.79
CA LEU A 460 19.95 -30.22 2.73
C LEU A 460 20.67 -30.09 1.39
N MET A 461 21.03 -28.85 0.99
CA MET A 461 21.77 -28.59 -0.25
C MET A 461 23.11 -29.34 -0.31
N ARG A 462 23.79 -29.53 0.82
CA ARG A 462 25.04 -30.32 0.90
C ARG A 462 24.79 -31.83 0.85
N SER A 463 23.62 -32.32 1.27
CA SER A 463 23.27 -33.75 1.21
C SER A 463 22.70 -34.21 -0.13
N GLU A 464 22.10 -33.31 -0.92
CA GLU A 464 21.59 -33.61 -2.28
C GLU A 464 22.67 -33.50 -3.38
N GLY A 465 23.86 -32.98 -3.04
CA GLY A 465 24.93 -32.60 -3.97
C GLY A 465 26.00 -33.66 -4.25
N GLY A 466 25.61 -34.92 -4.45
CA GLY A 466 26.52 -35.98 -4.90
C GLY A 466 26.56 -36.12 -6.42
N ASP A 467 27.55 -35.47 -7.04
CA ASP A 467 28.07 -35.72 -8.41
C ASP A 467 27.09 -35.59 -9.60
N TRP A 468 26.87 -34.35 -10.06
CA TRP A 468 26.50 -34.02 -11.45
C TRP A 468 27.14 -32.69 -11.86
N PHE A 469 27.78 -32.66 -13.05
CA PHE A 469 28.57 -31.55 -13.65
C PHE A 469 30.03 -31.36 -13.17
N LEU A 470 30.85 -32.37 -13.46
CA LEU A 470 32.13 -32.10 -14.13
C LEU A 470 32.06 -32.64 -15.57
N ASP A 471 31.92 -31.75 -16.55
CA ASP A 471 32.22 -32.04 -17.95
C ASP A 471 32.90 -30.81 -18.58
N HIS A 472 33.75 -31.05 -19.58
CA HIS A 472 34.85 -30.15 -19.94
C HIS A 472 34.49 -28.86 -20.71
N ASP A 473 34.32 -27.74 -19.99
CA ASP A 473 34.97 -26.46 -20.30
C ASP A 473 35.01 -25.59 -19.02
N GLY A 474 35.87 -24.57 -18.96
CA GLY A 474 36.06 -23.66 -17.82
C GLY A 474 34.91 -22.67 -17.57
N SER A 475 33.68 -23.02 -17.96
CA SER A 475 32.48 -22.21 -17.88
C SER A 475 31.41 -22.90 -17.05
N LEU A 476 30.89 -22.23 -16.01
CA LEU A 476 29.71 -22.70 -15.30
C LEU A 476 28.51 -22.78 -16.27
N PRO A 477 27.76 -23.91 -16.31
CA PRO A 477 26.60 -24.03 -17.18
C PRO A 477 25.51 -23.04 -16.75
N ASN A 478 24.92 -22.39 -17.75
CA ASN A 478 23.93 -21.36 -17.58
C ASN A 478 22.58 -21.96 -17.12
N VAL A 479 22.41 -22.15 -15.81
CA VAL A 479 21.09 -22.45 -15.22
C VAL A 479 20.28 -21.15 -15.20
N SER A 480 19.77 -20.78 -16.38
CA SER A 480 18.60 -19.91 -16.45
C SER A 480 17.49 -20.55 -15.61
N MET A 481 16.92 -19.83 -14.65
CA MET A 481 15.60 -20.16 -14.13
C MET A 481 14.61 -19.97 -15.28
N SER A 482 14.45 -21.01 -16.09
CA SER A 482 13.50 -21.04 -17.18
C SER A 482 12.10 -20.89 -16.63
N SER A 483 11.34 -19.95 -17.20
CA SER A 483 9.89 -19.85 -17.06
C SER A 483 9.28 -21.25 -17.12
N ASN A 484 8.33 -21.56 -16.22
CA ASN A 484 7.67 -22.86 -16.15
C ASN A 484 7.05 -23.21 -17.51
N ARG A 485 7.76 -24.03 -18.29
CA ARG A 485 7.31 -24.52 -19.57
C ARG A 485 6.30 -25.63 -19.31
N MET A 486 5.05 -25.33 -19.61
CA MET A 486 3.90 -26.22 -19.46
C MET A 486 4.22 -27.60 -20.09
N PHE A 487 4.33 -28.65 -19.28
CA PHE A 487 4.43 -30.02 -19.78
C PHE A 487 3.05 -30.51 -20.23
N ILE A 488 2.68 -30.17 -21.47
CA ILE A 488 1.58 -30.83 -22.16
C ILE A 488 1.97 -32.29 -22.35
N LYS A 489 1.26 -33.21 -21.69
CA LYS A 489 1.34 -34.64 -22.00
C LYS A 489 0.75 -34.86 -23.40
N SER A 490 1.57 -35.32 -24.32
CA SER A 490 1.09 -35.89 -25.59
C SER A 490 0.34 -37.20 -25.31
N THR A 491 -0.97 -37.21 -25.56
CA THR A 491 -1.74 -38.44 -25.80
C THR A 491 -1.82 -38.72 -27.31
N PRO A 492 -1.96 -39.99 -27.74
CA PRO A 492 -1.89 -40.34 -29.16
C PRO A 492 -3.13 -39.89 -29.95
N GLU A 493 -2.96 -39.81 -31.27
CA GLU A 493 -3.94 -39.32 -32.23
C GLU A 493 -5.24 -40.15 -32.27
N GLY A 494 -6.37 -39.45 -32.47
CA GLY A 494 -7.58 -40.02 -33.06
C GLY A 494 -8.85 -40.04 -32.18
N THR A 495 -9.66 -38.98 -32.23
CA THR A 495 -11.03 -39.00 -32.81
C THR A 495 -11.77 -37.66 -32.60
N SER A 496 -12.44 -37.21 -33.68
CA SER A 496 -13.59 -36.28 -33.77
C SER A 496 -13.59 -34.93 -33.01
N GLU A 497 -13.91 -33.89 -33.79
CA GLU A 497 -14.31 -32.55 -33.38
C GLU A 497 -15.60 -32.58 -32.52
N ASP A 498 -15.57 -31.93 -31.36
CA ASP A 498 -16.55 -30.97 -30.83
C ASP A 498 -16.30 -30.70 -29.32
N ASP A 499 -16.68 -29.51 -28.85
CA ASP A 499 -16.48 -28.95 -27.49
C ASP A 499 -15.03 -28.67 -27.03
N VAL A 500 -14.70 -27.38 -26.85
CA VAL A 500 -14.29 -26.72 -25.59
C VAL A 500 -13.99 -25.24 -25.88
N ASN A 501 -14.80 -24.35 -25.30
CA ASN A 501 -14.36 -22.99 -24.99
C ASN A 501 -13.65 -23.05 -23.63
N ASP A 502 -12.38 -22.70 -23.56
CA ASP A 502 -11.69 -22.45 -22.29
C ASP A 502 -10.99 -21.09 -22.34
N GLU A 503 -11.37 -20.21 -21.41
CA GLU A 503 -10.90 -18.83 -21.34
C GLU A 503 -9.46 -18.79 -20.79
N ILE A 504 -8.62 -17.95 -21.41
CA ILE A 504 -7.24 -17.73 -20.96
C ILE A 504 -7.27 -16.96 -19.64
N SER A 505 -7.16 -17.68 -18.53
CA SER A 505 -6.94 -17.10 -17.20
C SER A 505 -5.57 -16.44 -17.14
N THR A 506 -5.52 -15.14 -17.40
CA THR A 506 -4.35 -14.30 -17.13
C THR A 506 -4.17 -14.16 -15.62
N THR A 507 -3.34 -15.01 -15.02
CA THR A 507 -2.91 -14.88 -13.64
C THR A 507 -2.11 -13.57 -13.47
N CYS A 508 -2.69 -12.60 -12.77
CA CYS A 508 -2.07 -11.32 -12.49
C CYS A 508 -0.87 -11.48 -11.53
N ASN A 509 0.34 -11.56 -12.09
CA ASN A 509 1.53 -11.22 -11.33
C ASN A 509 1.41 -9.75 -10.91
N PHE A 510 1.17 -9.48 -9.63
CA PHE A 510 1.21 -8.13 -9.08
C PHE A 510 2.65 -7.63 -9.02
N VAL A 511 3.17 -7.20 -10.16
CA VAL A 511 4.45 -6.49 -10.25
C VAL A 511 4.33 -5.21 -9.43
N ARG A 512 5.23 -5.04 -8.45
CA ARG A 512 5.38 -3.80 -7.69
C ARG A 512 6.71 -3.16 -8.06
N SER A 513 6.75 -1.83 -8.13
CA SER A 513 8.02 -1.12 -8.18
C SER A 513 8.68 -1.16 -6.80
N VAL A 514 10.00 -1.28 -6.75
CA VAL A 514 10.78 -1.14 -5.52
C VAL A 514 11.80 -0.03 -5.74
N LEU A 515 11.70 1.04 -4.95
CA LEU A 515 12.64 2.14 -5.00
C LEU A 515 13.81 1.83 -4.05
N TYR A 516 15.05 2.06 -4.51
CA TYR A 516 16.25 1.87 -3.68
C TYR A 516 17.03 3.18 -3.58
N ASP A 517 17.47 3.50 -2.36
CA ASP A 517 18.48 4.52 -2.09
C ASP A 517 19.87 3.87 -2.21
N LEU A 518 20.67 4.36 -3.17
CA LEU A 518 22.01 3.88 -3.49
C LEU A 518 23.07 4.81 -2.88
N LYS A 519 23.68 4.37 -1.77
CA LYS A 519 24.75 5.12 -1.09
C LYS A 519 26.10 4.51 -1.40
N SER A 520 26.96 5.28 -2.08
CA SER A 520 28.35 4.91 -2.34
C SER A 520 29.28 5.61 -1.33
N TYR A 521 30.01 4.81 -0.56
CA TYR A 521 31.09 5.23 0.33
C TYR A 521 32.44 4.80 -0.25
N GLU A 522 33.56 5.28 0.31
CA GLU A 522 34.91 5.05 -0.25
C GLU A 522 35.32 3.57 -0.37
N SER A 523 34.68 2.67 0.38
CA SER A 523 34.98 1.22 0.39
C SER A 523 33.76 0.31 0.27
N ALA A 524 32.54 0.85 0.19
CA ALA A 524 31.31 0.06 0.22
C ALA A 524 30.16 0.76 -0.51
N VAL A 525 29.27 -0.04 -1.11
CA VAL A 525 28.01 0.41 -1.69
C VAL A 525 26.87 -0.20 -0.88
N ALA A 526 25.93 0.64 -0.45
CA ALA A 526 24.72 0.22 0.24
C ALA A 526 23.49 0.51 -0.63
N LEU A 527 22.61 -0.48 -0.75
CA LEU A 527 21.29 -0.37 -1.37
C LEU A 527 20.26 -0.55 -0.27
N THR A 528 19.53 0.50 0.08
CA THR A 528 18.46 0.44 1.08
C THR A 528 17.10 0.67 0.42
N PRO A 529 16.14 -0.27 0.52
CA PRO A 529 14.82 -0.08 -0.08
C PRO A 529 14.07 1.05 0.62
N ILE A 530 13.49 1.95 -0.16
CA ILE A 530 12.57 2.99 0.31
C ILE A 530 11.16 2.39 0.31
N GLN A 531 10.51 2.43 1.46
CA GLN A 531 9.13 1.95 1.59
C GLN A 531 8.16 2.99 1.02
N LEU A 532 7.55 2.65 -0.11
CA LEU A 532 6.39 3.34 -0.68
C LEU A 532 5.12 2.58 -0.28
N PRO A 533 3.92 3.22 -0.28
CA PRO A 533 2.69 2.55 0.12
C PRO A 533 2.40 1.29 -0.71
N PRO A 534 1.94 0.19 -0.08
CA PRO A 534 1.80 -1.09 -0.75
C PRO A 534 0.88 -1.04 -1.97
N ARG A 535 1.23 -1.80 -3.01
CA ARG A 535 0.61 -1.85 -4.36
C ARG A 535 0.88 -0.67 -5.29
N SER A 536 1.45 0.44 -4.82
CA SER A 536 1.82 1.56 -5.71
C SER A 536 2.90 1.13 -6.72
N LYS A 537 2.59 1.10 -8.02
CA LYS A 537 3.65 1.05 -9.05
C LYS A 537 4.13 2.47 -9.30
N VAL A 538 5.44 2.68 -9.34
CA VAL A 538 6.03 3.98 -9.63
C VAL A 538 6.09 4.16 -11.14
N MET A 539 5.48 5.24 -11.65
CA MET A 539 5.56 5.65 -13.05
C MET A 539 6.77 6.53 -13.32
N GLU A 540 7.11 7.42 -12.38
CA GLU A 540 8.19 8.39 -12.52
C GLU A 540 8.78 8.73 -11.14
N VAL A 541 10.08 9.03 -11.10
CA VAL A 541 10.77 9.58 -9.93
C VAL A 541 11.52 10.83 -10.37
N ALA A 542 11.45 11.88 -9.56
CA ALA A 542 12.26 13.08 -9.72
C ALA A 542 13.12 13.31 -8.47
N VAL A 543 14.43 13.46 -8.67
CA VAL A 543 15.43 13.56 -7.59
C VAL A 543 16.15 14.90 -7.69
N SER A 544 16.33 15.58 -6.55
CA SER A 544 17.15 16.78 -6.41
C SER A 544 18.19 16.61 -5.30
N ASN A 545 19.04 17.62 -5.06
CA ASN A 545 19.96 17.61 -3.91
C ASN A 545 19.23 17.75 -2.54
N THR A 546 17.94 18.08 -2.52
CA THR A 546 17.20 18.44 -1.30
C THR A 546 16.07 17.46 -0.97
N HIS A 547 15.36 16.96 -1.99
CA HIS A 547 14.15 16.14 -1.83
C HIS A 547 13.93 15.22 -3.03
N ILE A 548 13.09 14.22 -2.84
CA ILE A 548 12.64 13.26 -3.86
C ILE A 548 11.12 13.36 -4.02
N ILE A 549 10.67 13.19 -5.26
CA ILE A 549 9.26 13.09 -5.65
C ILE A 549 9.07 11.74 -6.34
N ALA A 550 8.05 10.97 -5.97
CA ALA A 550 7.63 9.77 -6.69
C ALA A 550 6.17 9.92 -7.15
N LEU A 551 5.90 9.55 -8.40
CA LEU A 551 4.58 9.51 -9.01
C LEU A 551 4.16 8.05 -9.23
N THR A 552 2.96 7.68 -8.79
CA THR A 552 2.46 6.31 -8.90
C THR A 552 1.44 6.13 -10.02
N THR A 553 1.14 4.89 -10.41
CA THR A 553 0.13 4.56 -11.45
C THR A 553 -1.28 5.01 -11.11
N GLU A 554 -1.55 5.23 -9.82
CA GLU A 554 -2.80 5.76 -9.29
C GLU A 554 -2.88 7.30 -9.41
N MET A 555 -1.92 7.93 -10.08
CA MET A 555 -1.73 9.38 -10.21
C MET A 555 -1.54 10.09 -8.86
N LEU A 556 -1.01 9.36 -7.87
CA LEU A 556 -0.67 9.89 -6.54
C LEU A 556 0.79 10.34 -6.50
N VAL A 557 1.03 11.46 -5.82
CA VAL A 557 2.34 12.09 -5.71
C VAL A 557 2.83 12.00 -4.27
N TYR A 558 4.01 11.44 -4.08
CA TYR A 558 4.69 11.29 -2.80
C TYR A 558 5.95 12.14 -2.76
N THR A 559 6.21 12.83 -1.66
CA THR A 559 7.40 13.69 -1.48
C THR A 559 8.06 13.47 -0.12
N TRP A 560 9.39 13.50 -0.08
CA TRP A 560 10.18 13.40 1.15
C TRP A 560 11.59 14.00 1.00
N GLY A 561 12.30 14.21 2.11
CA GLY A 561 13.56 14.95 2.18
C GLY A 561 13.40 16.31 2.86
N GLU A 562 14.23 17.29 2.52
CA GLU A 562 14.21 18.63 3.10
C GLU A 562 12.95 19.41 2.69
N GLY A 563 12.28 20.06 3.67
CA GLY A 563 11.04 20.81 3.45
C GLY A 563 11.08 22.29 3.85
N LYS A 564 12.24 22.83 4.27
CA LYS A 564 12.39 24.20 4.84
C LYS A 564 11.87 25.35 3.95
N LYS A 565 11.74 25.15 2.65
CA LYS A 565 11.25 26.14 1.68
C LYS A 565 9.85 25.83 1.15
N GLY A 566 9.21 24.75 1.63
CA GLY A 566 7.90 24.31 1.16
C GLY A 566 7.95 23.40 -0.08
N GLN A 567 9.13 22.91 -0.47
CA GLN A 567 9.31 22.11 -1.69
C GLN A 567 8.47 20.83 -1.72
N LEU A 568 8.14 20.26 -0.56
CA LEU A 568 7.33 19.06 -0.43
C LEU A 568 5.81 19.33 -0.63
N GLY A 569 5.36 20.58 -0.63
CA GLY A 569 3.97 20.93 -0.98
C GLY A 569 2.87 20.55 0.04
N HIS A 570 3.20 19.94 1.18
CA HIS A 570 2.23 19.54 2.21
C HIS A 570 1.49 20.73 2.89
N GLY A 571 2.02 21.95 2.76
CA GLY A 571 1.44 23.18 3.33
C GLY A 571 2.14 23.69 4.59
N ASP A 572 3.30 23.14 4.89
CA ASP A 572 4.17 23.51 6.00
C ASP A 572 5.63 23.60 5.51
N THR A 573 6.53 23.89 6.45
CA THR A 573 7.98 23.95 6.20
C THR A 573 8.72 23.00 7.14
N GLU A 574 8.22 21.77 7.32
CA GLU A 574 8.91 20.81 8.19
C GLU A 574 10.36 20.61 7.68
N PRO A 575 11.40 20.68 8.55
CA PRO A 575 12.77 20.75 8.05
C PRO A 575 13.20 19.51 7.26
N TRP A 576 12.71 18.33 7.61
CA TRP A 576 13.06 17.07 6.96
C TRP A 576 12.03 15.96 7.20
N ARG A 577 11.47 15.39 6.13
CA ARG A 577 10.61 14.20 6.18
C ARG A 577 11.40 12.96 5.76
N GLN A 578 11.43 11.95 6.62
CA GLN A 578 12.24 10.73 6.40
C GLN A 578 11.60 9.70 5.46
N HIS A 579 10.27 9.71 5.34
CA HIS A 579 9.51 8.71 4.59
C HIS A 579 8.61 9.37 3.54
N PRO A 580 8.32 8.69 2.41
CA PRO A 580 7.41 9.20 1.38
C PRO A 580 6.01 9.51 1.94
N GLU A 581 5.51 10.72 1.70
CA GLU A 581 4.17 11.14 2.15
C GLU A 581 3.34 11.72 1.01
N SER A 582 2.03 11.44 1.01
CA SER A 582 1.07 11.91 0.00
C SER A 582 0.94 13.43 0.02
N VAL A 583 1.04 14.07 -1.14
CA VAL A 583 0.75 15.49 -1.30
C VAL A 583 -0.75 15.68 -1.52
N GLU A 584 -1.54 15.70 -0.44
CA GLU A 584 -3.02 15.77 -0.50
C GLU A 584 -3.55 16.95 -1.35
N ALA A 585 -2.79 18.05 -1.47
CA ALA A 585 -3.14 19.19 -2.33
C ALA A 585 -3.17 18.87 -3.84
N LEU A 586 -2.57 17.75 -4.26
CA LEU A 586 -2.55 17.24 -5.65
C LEU A 586 -3.56 16.11 -5.88
N ARG A 587 -4.19 15.59 -4.82
CA ARG A 587 -5.11 14.46 -4.92
C ARG A 587 -6.32 14.82 -5.80
N GLY A 588 -6.62 13.96 -6.78
CA GLY A 588 -7.68 14.20 -7.77
C GLY A 588 -7.33 15.23 -8.86
N LYS A 589 -6.07 15.65 -8.99
CA LYS A 589 -5.60 16.52 -10.10
C LYS A 589 -4.96 15.77 -11.27
N SER A 590 -5.02 14.43 -11.28
CA SER A 590 -4.48 13.56 -12.33
C SER A 590 -3.05 13.92 -12.77
N ILE A 591 -2.13 14.03 -11.82
CA ILE A 591 -0.73 14.37 -12.11
C ILE A 591 -0.09 13.23 -12.90
N ASN A 592 0.48 13.53 -14.08
CA ASN A 592 1.08 12.54 -14.98
C ASN A 592 2.57 12.79 -15.30
N ARG A 593 3.12 13.91 -14.81
CA ARG A 593 4.53 14.28 -14.91
C ARG A 593 4.97 15.00 -13.65
N ILE A 594 6.19 14.71 -13.21
CA ILE A 594 6.84 15.36 -12.07
C ILE A 594 8.22 15.91 -12.44
N GLY A 595 8.72 16.86 -11.65
CA GLY A 595 10.07 17.38 -11.80
C GLY A 595 10.56 18.03 -10.51
N ALA A 596 11.84 17.88 -10.20
CA ALA A 596 12.48 18.40 -9.00
C ALA A 596 13.70 19.25 -9.37
N GLY A 597 13.91 20.34 -8.65
CA GLY A 597 15.15 21.11 -8.67
C GLY A 597 15.59 21.46 -7.24
N ASP A 598 16.64 22.27 -7.10
CA ASP A 598 17.21 22.53 -5.77
C ASP A 598 16.29 23.47 -4.97
N GLY A 599 15.47 22.85 -4.12
CA GLY A 599 14.52 23.52 -3.25
C GLY A 599 13.16 23.80 -3.89
N TYR A 600 12.82 23.23 -5.05
CA TYR A 600 11.48 23.39 -5.65
C TYR A 600 10.99 22.13 -6.40
N SER A 601 9.68 21.99 -6.46
CA SER A 601 8.95 20.89 -7.11
C SER A 601 8.03 21.40 -8.21
N VAL A 602 7.81 20.55 -9.21
CA VAL A 602 6.99 20.78 -10.39
C VAL A 602 6.07 19.58 -10.62
N PHE A 603 4.80 19.85 -10.91
CA PHE A 603 3.77 18.85 -11.17
C PHE A 603 2.94 19.29 -12.38
N VAL A 604 2.65 18.38 -13.31
CA VAL A 604 1.76 18.65 -14.45
C VAL A 604 0.66 17.59 -14.52
N SER A 605 -0.57 18.02 -14.79
CA SER A 605 -1.72 17.13 -14.96
C SER A 605 -1.80 16.52 -16.36
N ASP A 606 -2.60 15.46 -16.50
CA ASP A 606 -3.09 14.90 -17.77
C ASP A 606 -3.58 15.92 -18.81
N SER A 607 -4.13 17.01 -18.29
CA SER A 607 -4.72 18.17 -18.96
C SER A 607 -3.72 19.31 -19.23
N GLY A 608 -2.43 19.07 -18.98
CA GLY A 608 -1.34 20.01 -19.24
C GLY A 608 -1.22 21.17 -18.23
N MET A 609 -2.02 21.19 -17.16
CA MET A 609 -1.98 22.25 -16.15
C MET A 609 -0.75 22.08 -15.25
N MET A 610 0.09 23.12 -15.19
CA MET A 610 1.34 23.12 -14.46
C MET A 610 1.22 23.78 -13.08
N MET A 611 1.70 23.11 -12.04
CA MET A 611 1.76 23.58 -10.65
C MET A 611 3.15 23.45 -10.06
N THR A 612 3.52 24.36 -9.16
CA THR A 612 4.86 24.41 -8.55
C THR A 612 4.80 24.78 -7.06
N CYS A 613 5.79 24.33 -6.28
CA CYS A 613 6.00 24.75 -4.88
C CYS A 613 7.48 24.70 -4.48
N GLY A 614 7.84 25.33 -3.36
CA GLY A 614 9.20 25.45 -2.86
C GLY A 614 9.75 26.87 -2.91
N ASP A 615 11.05 26.98 -3.20
CA ASP A 615 11.85 28.20 -3.11
C ASP A 615 11.63 29.14 -4.30
N GLY A 616 11.22 30.39 -4.00
CA GLY A 616 11.03 31.45 -4.99
C GLY A 616 12.28 32.25 -5.32
N THR A 617 13.41 32.04 -4.62
CA THR A 617 14.60 32.91 -4.66
C THR A 617 15.20 33.10 -6.06
N PHE A 618 15.12 32.09 -6.93
CA PHE A 618 15.57 32.17 -8.33
C PHE A 618 14.42 32.27 -9.35
N GLY A 619 13.18 32.49 -8.91
CA GLY A 619 12.02 32.63 -9.78
C GLY A 619 11.50 31.31 -10.37
N CYS A 620 12.07 30.16 -9.98
CA CYS A 620 11.77 28.82 -10.51
C CYS A 620 10.30 28.42 -10.47
N LEU A 621 9.50 29.01 -9.58
CA LEU A 621 8.06 28.74 -9.48
C LEU A 621 7.23 29.39 -10.61
N GLY A 622 7.78 30.36 -11.35
CA GLY A 622 7.10 30.93 -12.52
C GLY A 622 5.84 31.76 -12.25
N HIS A 623 5.53 32.09 -10.98
CA HIS A 623 4.31 32.80 -10.58
C HIS A 623 4.30 34.32 -10.88
N GLY A 624 5.37 34.87 -11.45
CA GLY A 624 5.55 36.33 -11.62
C GLY A 624 6.10 37.03 -10.37
N ASP A 625 6.46 36.26 -9.35
CA ASP A 625 7.01 36.75 -8.09
C ASP A 625 8.16 35.84 -7.59
N TRP A 626 8.87 36.30 -6.56
CA TRP A 626 10.06 35.62 -6.00
C TRP A 626 9.78 34.98 -4.63
N ASN A 627 8.51 34.78 -4.28
CA ASN A 627 8.12 34.25 -2.97
C ASN A 627 8.12 32.72 -2.97
N ASN A 628 8.38 32.14 -1.80
CA ASN A 628 8.22 30.70 -1.62
C ASN A 628 6.74 30.32 -1.62
N SER A 629 6.41 29.11 -2.09
CA SER A 629 5.07 28.54 -1.95
C SER A 629 5.12 27.20 -1.22
N VAL A 630 4.43 27.08 -0.09
CA VAL A 630 4.38 25.84 0.72
C VAL A 630 3.34 24.82 0.25
N ARG A 631 2.51 25.19 -0.73
CA ARG A 631 1.56 24.30 -1.42
C ARG A 631 1.75 24.43 -2.94
N PRO A 632 1.46 23.39 -3.73
CA PRO A 632 1.43 23.48 -5.18
C PRO A 632 0.46 24.59 -5.64
N ARG A 633 1.01 25.61 -6.29
CA ARG A 633 0.25 26.74 -6.87
C ARG A 633 0.32 26.64 -8.38
N LEU A 634 -0.76 27.01 -9.05
CA LEU A 634 -0.87 27.00 -10.51
C LEU A 634 0.05 28.06 -11.16
N VAL A 635 0.71 27.71 -12.26
CA VAL A 635 1.52 28.65 -13.05
C VAL A 635 0.59 29.37 -14.03
N GLU A 636 -0.04 30.45 -13.56
CA GLU A 636 -1.12 31.17 -14.27
C GLU A 636 -0.77 31.55 -15.72
N LYS A 637 0.49 31.89 -16.02
CA LYS A 637 0.94 32.26 -17.37
C LYS A 637 0.93 31.10 -18.39
N LEU A 638 0.79 29.86 -17.92
CA LEU A 638 0.69 28.64 -18.75
C LEU A 638 -0.72 28.03 -18.73
N LEU A 639 -1.73 28.73 -18.20
CA LEU A 639 -3.13 28.27 -18.15
C LEU A 639 -3.71 27.85 -19.51
N SER A 640 -3.25 28.46 -20.61
CA SER A 640 -3.68 28.16 -21.97
C SER A 640 -2.65 27.33 -22.77
N VAL A 641 -1.70 26.68 -22.10
CA VAL A 641 -0.60 25.93 -22.71
C VAL A 641 -0.65 24.49 -22.20
N ASP A 642 -0.94 23.54 -23.09
CA ASP A 642 -0.92 22.11 -22.77
C ASP A 642 0.53 21.61 -22.65
N VAL A 643 1.07 21.62 -21.42
CA VAL A 643 2.46 21.22 -21.13
C VAL A 643 2.60 19.69 -21.17
N VAL A 644 3.53 19.18 -21.98
CA VAL A 644 3.72 17.74 -22.20
C VAL A 644 5.11 17.20 -21.81
N VAL A 645 6.13 18.06 -21.75
CA VAL A 645 7.49 17.70 -21.29
C VAL A 645 8.03 18.78 -20.34
N ILE A 646 8.69 18.33 -19.27
CA ILE A 646 9.33 19.16 -18.24
C ILE A 646 10.83 18.89 -18.25
N GLY A 647 11.64 19.94 -18.15
CA GLY A 647 13.07 19.88 -17.84
C GLY A 647 13.37 20.77 -16.63
N CYS A 648 13.69 20.15 -15.48
CA CYS A 648 14.11 20.86 -14.27
C CYS A 648 15.63 20.82 -14.13
N GLY A 649 16.26 21.98 -14.01
CA GLY A 649 17.63 22.13 -13.54
C GLY A 649 17.64 22.62 -12.09
N PRO A 650 18.80 22.67 -11.40
CA PRO A 650 18.88 23.10 -10.01
C PRO A 650 18.22 24.46 -9.74
N HIS A 651 18.31 25.41 -10.67
CA HIS A 651 17.83 26.78 -10.51
C HIS A 651 17.06 27.32 -11.73
N HIS A 652 16.56 26.46 -12.62
CA HIS A 652 15.77 26.90 -13.77
C HIS A 652 14.86 25.78 -14.30
N VAL A 653 13.78 26.17 -14.97
CA VAL A 653 12.78 25.28 -15.55
C VAL A 653 12.63 25.59 -17.03
N ALA A 654 12.48 24.55 -17.84
CA ALA A 654 12.05 24.66 -19.22
C ALA A 654 10.96 23.63 -19.50
N VAL A 655 9.97 23.98 -20.32
CA VAL A 655 8.84 23.12 -20.68
C VAL A 655 8.56 23.17 -22.18
N LEU A 656 7.94 22.12 -22.69
CA LEU A 656 7.46 22.00 -24.07
C LEU A 656 5.94 21.79 -24.07
N SER A 657 5.22 22.57 -24.89
CA SER A 657 3.79 22.39 -25.11
C SER A 657 3.50 21.32 -26.18
N ARG A 658 2.27 20.80 -26.22
CA ARG A 658 1.82 19.87 -27.27
C ARG A 658 1.94 20.47 -28.67
N ASP A 659 1.77 21.79 -28.79
CA ASP A 659 1.89 22.54 -30.04
C ASP A 659 3.35 22.79 -30.47
N GLY A 660 4.32 22.32 -29.67
CA GLY A 660 5.76 22.44 -29.95
C GLY A 660 6.39 23.75 -29.48
N GLU A 661 5.66 24.58 -28.74
CA GLU A 661 6.20 25.82 -28.16
C GLU A 661 7.02 25.53 -26.90
N MET A 662 8.19 26.15 -26.80
CA MET A 662 9.07 26.00 -25.64
C MET A 662 9.02 27.25 -24.77
N TYR A 663 8.92 27.07 -23.46
CA TYR A 663 9.00 28.14 -22.47
C TYR A 663 10.11 27.86 -21.46
N SER A 664 10.78 28.90 -20.96
CA SER A 664 11.78 28.78 -19.90
C SER A 664 11.75 29.96 -18.92
N TRP A 665 12.20 29.71 -17.69
CA TRP A 665 12.30 30.69 -16.61
C TRP A 665 13.18 30.16 -15.47
N GLY A 666 13.39 30.99 -14.45
CA GLY A 666 14.33 30.77 -13.37
C GLY A 666 15.60 31.60 -13.58
N ARG A 667 16.74 31.06 -13.13
CA ARG A 667 18.06 31.69 -13.26
C ARG A 667 18.52 31.76 -14.72
N GLY A 668 19.04 32.90 -15.16
CA GLY A 668 19.48 33.19 -16.53
C GLY A 668 20.99 33.02 -16.79
N ASP A 669 21.82 33.01 -15.74
CA ASP A 669 23.28 33.11 -15.87
C ASP A 669 23.90 32.05 -16.81
N GLY A 670 24.85 32.50 -17.65
CA GLY A 670 25.44 31.67 -18.70
C GLY A 670 24.53 31.48 -19.92
N GLY A 671 23.31 32.02 -19.94
CA GLY A 671 22.36 31.88 -21.05
C GLY A 671 21.54 30.60 -21.01
N ARG A 672 21.43 29.96 -19.83
CA ARG A 672 20.82 28.63 -19.65
C ARG A 672 19.34 28.53 -20.04
N LEU A 673 18.65 29.66 -20.10
CA LEU A 673 17.25 29.77 -20.54
C LEU A 673 17.10 29.78 -22.08
N GLY A 674 18.15 30.09 -22.83
CA GLY A 674 18.08 30.19 -24.29
C GLY A 674 17.35 31.42 -24.85
N LEU A 675 17.01 32.40 -23.99
CA LEU A 675 16.24 33.61 -24.33
C LEU A 675 17.04 34.70 -25.07
N GLY A 676 18.34 34.49 -25.32
CA GLY A 676 19.23 35.47 -25.93
C GLY A 676 19.92 36.43 -24.95
N HIS A 677 19.57 36.36 -23.67
CA HIS A 677 20.16 37.13 -22.56
C HIS A 677 20.46 36.24 -21.35
N GLU A 678 21.04 36.84 -20.30
CA GLU A 678 21.44 36.15 -19.05
C GLU A 678 20.61 36.57 -17.83
N GLU A 679 19.58 37.39 -18.03
CA GLU A 679 18.68 37.85 -16.96
C GLU A 679 17.85 36.69 -16.37
N ASP A 680 17.75 36.65 -15.05
CA ASP A 680 16.85 35.76 -14.31
C ASP A 680 15.39 36.18 -14.53
N GLY A 681 14.45 35.23 -14.63
CA GLY A 681 13.03 35.49 -14.85
C GLY A 681 12.12 34.68 -13.93
N CYS A 682 11.21 35.34 -13.22
CA CYS A 682 10.21 34.71 -12.35
C CYS A 682 8.90 34.32 -13.07
N SER A 683 8.89 34.28 -14.41
CA SER A 683 7.70 33.99 -15.23
C SER A 683 8.08 33.23 -16.51
N PRO A 684 7.30 32.22 -16.92
CA PRO A 684 7.49 31.52 -18.18
C PRO A 684 7.62 32.47 -19.37
N THR A 685 8.68 32.31 -20.14
CA THR A 685 8.98 33.15 -21.31
C THR A 685 9.28 32.27 -22.51
N ALA A 686 8.64 32.56 -23.65
CA ALA A 686 8.77 31.76 -24.85
C ALA A 686 10.20 31.81 -25.41
N VAL A 687 10.76 30.64 -25.71
CA VAL A 687 12.10 30.48 -26.30
C VAL A 687 11.97 30.50 -27.82
N ILE A 688 12.73 31.37 -28.49
CA ILE A 688 12.69 31.47 -29.95
C ILE A 688 13.37 30.25 -30.57
N LEU A 689 12.56 29.40 -31.20
CA LEU A 689 13.03 28.22 -31.92
C LEU A 689 13.51 28.58 -33.34
N PRO A 690 14.51 27.88 -33.91
CA PRO A 690 14.85 27.99 -35.32
C PRO A 690 13.67 27.60 -36.21
N LYS A 691 13.63 28.13 -37.44
CA LYS A 691 12.61 27.74 -38.43
C LYS A 691 12.64 26.23 -38.70
N ASP A 692 11.46 25.65 -38.88
CA ASP A 692 11.22 24.23 -39.17
C ASP A 692 11.76 23.26 -38.09
N CYS A 693 12.08 23.76 -36.89
CA CYS A 693 12.53 22.97 -35.75
C CYS A 693 11.34 22.48 -34.92
N VAL A 694 11.11 21.16 -34.90
CA VAL A 694 10.11 20.53 -34.03
C VAL A 694 10.83 19.79 -32.90
N LEU A 695 10.58 20.20 -31.66
CA LEU A 695 11.17 19.58 -30.48
C LEU A 695 10.43 18.30 -30.08
N ARG A 696 11.18 17.32 -29.56
CA ARG A 696 10.67 16.06 -28.98
C ARG A 696 10.76 16.06 -27.46
N THR A 697 11.84 16.61 -26.90
CA THR A 697 12.07 16.65 -25.45
C THR A 697 13.05 17.74 -25.05
N VAL A 698 13.01 18.13 -23.78
CA VAL A 698 13.90 19.11 -23.13
C VAL A 698 14.52 18.49 -21.87
N ARG A 699 15.81 18.76 -21.65
CA ARG A 699 16.61 18.27 -20.52
C ARG A 699 17.43 19.43 -19.95
N CYS A 700 17.32 19.67 -18.65
CA CYS A 700 18.03 20.75 -17.97
C CYS A 700 19.16 20.20 -17.11
N GLY A 701 20.30 20.89 -17.11
CA GLY A 701 21.47 20.56 -16.28
C GLY A 701 21.78 21.65 -15.27
N GLY A 702 22.98 21.59 -14.67
CA GLY A 702 23.41 22.54 -13.63
C GLY A 702 23.47 24.01 -14.06
N ASP A 703 23.77 24.27 -15.33
CA ASP A 703 24.05 25.59 -15.91
C ASP A 703 23.83 25.65 -17.44
N GLY A 704 22.92 24.82 -17.94
CA GLY A 704 22.52 24.78 -19.34
C GLY A 704 21.26 23.95 -19.58
N THR A 705 20.73 24.05 -20.79
CA THR A 705 19.54 23.33 -21.27
C THR A 705 19.87 22.68 -22.60
N ALA A 706 19.42 21.44 -22.78
CA ALA A 706 19.48 20.69 -24.02
C ALA A 706 18.06 20.40 -24.50
N VAL A 707 17.87 20.46 -25.80
CA VAL A 707 16.65 19.98 -26.45
C VAL A 707 17.02 18.97 -27.53
N ILE A 708 16.15 17.99 -27.73
CA ILE A 708 16.28 17.02 -28.82
C ILE A 708 15.09 17.22 -29.76
N THR A 709 15.37 17.34 -31.05
CA THR A 709 14.37 17.47 -32.10
C THR A 709 13.78 16.12 -32.51
N THR A 710 12.69 16.14 -33.26
CA THR A 710 12.05 14.93 -33.83
C THR A 710 12.92 14.20 -34.86
N ASP A 711 13.83 14.90 -35.56
CA ASP A 711 14.84 14.28 -36.45
C ASP A 711 16.06 13.71 -35.69
N GLY A 712 16.12 13.87 -34.36
CA GLY A 712 17.16 13.30 -33.49
C GLY A 712 18.41 14.17 -33.35
N VAL A 713 18.31 15.48 -33.61
CA VAL A 713 19.38 16.46 -33.45
C VAL A 713 19.33 17.08 -32.05
N VAL A 714 20.49 17.26 -31.43
CA VAL A 714 20.63 17.95 -30.14
C VAL A 714 20.99 19.42 -30.35
N MET A 715 20.30 20.31 -29.63
CA MET A 715 20.65 21.73 -29.51
C MET A 715 20.80 22.09 -28.03
N THR A 716 21.71 23.00 -27.71
CA THR A 716 22.06 23.38 -26.33
C THR A 716 22.20 24.89 -26.16
N CYS A 717 21.88 25.37 -24.95
CA CYS A 717 22.20 26.72 -24.47
C CYS A 717 22.76 26.64 -23.04
N GLY A 718 23.36 27.73 -22.55
CA GLY A 718 24.06 27.79 -21.27
C GLY A 718 25.58 27.86 -21.37
N ARG A 719 26.25 27.62 -20.24
CA ARG A 719 27.72 27.73 -20.10
C ARG A 719 28.42 26.50 -20.70
N ASN A 720 29.42 26.72 -21.56
CA ASN A 720 30.14 25.69 -22.31
C ASN A 720 31.59 25.46 -21.82
N SER A 721 31.82 25.59 -20.50
CA SER A 721 33.13 25.28 -19.91
C SER A 721 33.59 23.86 -20.30
N TYR A 722 34.86 23.71 -20.67
CA TYR A 722 35.46 22.46 -21.15
C TYR A 722 34.82 21.89 -22.44
N ASN A 723 34.10 22.70 -23.21
CA ASN A 723 33.29 22.28 -24.36
C ASN A 723 32.21 21.22 -24.01
N LYS A 724 31.64 21.26 -22.80
CA LYS A 724 30.61 20.31 -22.36
C LYS A 724 29.29 20.39 -23.13
N LEU A 725 29.01 21.48 -23.85
CA LEU A 725 27.86 21.60 -24.76
C LEU A 725 28.20 21.18 -26.20
N GLY A 726 29.45 20.79 -26.50
CA GLY A 726 29.85 20.24 -27.79
C GLY A 726 29.75 21.22 -28.96
N LEU A 727 30.00 22.51 -28.70
CA LEU A 727 29.84 23.61 -29.66
C LEU A 727 31.12 23.93 -30.46
N ALA A 728 32.30 23.57 -29.94
CA ALA A 728 33.57 23.74 -30.63
C ALA A 728 33.71 22.75 -31.82
N ASP A 729 34.36 23.20 -32.90
CA ASP A 729 34.71 22.31 -34.01
C ASP A 729 36.05 21.62 -33.74
N THR A 730 36.03 20.31 -33.54
CA THR A 730 37.21 19.52 -33.18
C THR A 730 37.82 18.75 -34.36
N ARG A 731 37.43 19.04 -35.61
CA ARG A 731 38.14 18.55 -36.80
C ARG A 731 39.47 19.29 -36.97
N ARG A 732 40.50 18.84 -36.25
CA ARG A 732 41.88 19.31 -36.42
C ARG A 732 42.41 18.94 -37.81
N SER A 733 42.27 19.84 -38.78
CA SER A 733 43.09 19.81 -39.99
C SER A 733 44.48 20.34 -39.65
N PHE A 734 45.52 19.59 -40.01
CA PHE A 734 46.93 19.91 -39.74
C PHE A 734 47.42 21.21 -40.42
N PHE A 735 46.58 21.88 -41.22
CA PHE A 735 46.91 23.07 -42.01
C PHE A 735 46.12 24.35 -41.64
N SER A 736 45.24 24.32 -40.62
CA SER A 736 44.43 25.50 -40.25
C SER A 736 45.08 26.34 -39.14
N ILE A 737 45.69 27.46 -39.53
CA ILE A 737 46.34 28.43 -38.62
C ILE A 737 45.32 29.32 -37.88
N ASN A 738 44.07 29.39 -38.37
CA ASN A 738 43.03 30.24 -37.77
C ASN A 738 42.37 29.57 -36.57
N PHE A 739 42.81 29.96 -35.36
CA PHE A 739 42.06 29.74 -34.12
C PHE A 739 40.66 30.36 -34.24
N LYS A 740 39.60 29.55 -34.16
CA LYS A 740 38.30 30.04 -33.70
C LYS A 740 38.33 30.03 -32.17
N PRO A 741 37.91 31.12 -31.48
CA PRO A 741 37.81 31.11 -30.03
C PRO A 741 36.82 30.04 -29.59
N ASP A 742 37.09 29.43 -28.44
CA ASP A 742 36.16 28.47 -27.83
C ASP A 742 34.85 29.18 -27.50
N VAL A 743 33.71 28.55 -27.78
CA VAL A 743 32.40 29.16 -27.52
C VAL A 743 32.20 29.09 -26.01
N GLU A 744 32.40 30.19 -25.27
CA GLU A 744 32.35 30.17 -23.81
C GLU A 744 30.94 29.83 -23.27
N LYS A 745 29.91 30.33 -23.94
CA LYS A 745 28.49 30.13 -23.61
C LYS A 745 27.61 30.31 -24.85
N ALA A 746 26.41 29.73 -24.81
CA ALA A 746 25.39 29.87 -25.85
C ALA A 746 24.12 30.48 -25.25
N LEU A 747 23.80 31.72 -25.64
CA LEU A 747 22.64 32.46 -25.11
C LEU A 747 21.31 32.02 -25.77
N THR A 748 21.38 31.29 -26.87
CA THR A 748 20.25 30.73 -27.62
C THR A 748 20.54 29.28 -27.99
N LEU A 749 19.50 28.50 -28.31
CA LEU A 749 19.63 27.09 -28.67
C LEU A 749 20.57 26.93 -29.89
N THR A 750 21.69 26.27 -29.67
CA THR A 750 22.76 26.10 -30.67
C THR A 750 23.01 24.62 -30.93
N LYS A 751 23.04 24.20 -32.21
CA LYS A 751 23.22 22.79 -32.59
C LYS A 751 24.57 22.23 -32.14
N VAL A 752 24.53 21.08 -31.44
CA VAL A 752 25.71 20.33 -31.00
C VAL A 752 26.44 19.75 -32.22
N LYS A 753 27.77 19.83 -32.24
CA LYS A 753 28.62 19.37 -33.35
C LYS A 753 29.30 18.05 -33.03
N GLY A 754 29.49 17.22 -34.05
CA GLY A 754 30.28 15.99 -33.94
C GLY A 754 29.51 14.74 -33.50
N ILE A 755 28.21 14.84 -33.23
CA ILE A 755 27.34 13.68 -33.03
C ILE A 755 26.91 13.18 -34.43
N GLY A 756 27.35 11.99 -34.81
CA GLY A 756 27.11 11.39 -36.14
C GLY A 756 25.86 10.51 -36.26
N HIS A 757 25.10 10.36 -35.17
CA HIS A 757 23.92 9.49 -35.07
C HIS A 757 22.74 10.27 -34.48
N LYS A 758 21.52 9.78 -34.71
CA LYS A 758 20.33 10.29 -34.04
C LYS A 758 20.40 10.03 -32.52
N VAL A 759 19.81 10.94 -31.75
CA VAL A 759 19.86 10.93 -30.29
C VAL A 759 18.53 10.57 -29.66
N ALA A 760 18.58 9.56 -28.79
CA ALA A 760 17.48 9.08 -27.97
C ALA A 760 17.34 9.92 -26.69
N ASP A 761 18.45 10.21 -25.99
CA ASP A 761 18.45 11.07 -24.79
C ASP A 761 19.79 11.78 -24.54
N VAL A 762 19.79 12.77 -23.64
CA VAL A 762 20.96 13.59 -23.25
C VAL A 762 20.91 13.95 -21.76
N SER A 763 22.05 13.83 -21.08
CA SER A 763 22.22 14.31 -19.70
C SER A 763 23.36 15.32 -19.60
N LEU A 764 23.04 16.51 -19.10
CA LEU A 764 23.97 17.63 -18.91
C LEU A 764 24.52 17.64 -17.47
N GLY A 765 25.76 17.19 -17.30
CA GLY A 765 26.47 17.28 -16.02
C GLY A 765 27.15 18.63 -15.80
N ALA A 766 27.72 18.83 -14.60
CA ALA A 766 28.36 20.09 -14.25
C ALA A 766 29.65 20.35 -15.07
N THR A 767 30.32 19.30 -15.53
CA THR A 767 31.61 19.41 -16.27
C THR A 767 31.66 18.64 -17.58
N HIS A 768 30.69 17.79 -17.86
CA HIS A 768 30.61 16.93 -19.04
C HIS A 768 29.15 16.64 -19.41
N THR A 769 28.95 16.10 -20.61
CA THR A 769 27.66 15.67 -21.13
C THR A 769 27.77 14.25 -21.65
N ALA A 770 26.74 13.44 -21.42
CA ALA A 770 26.55 12.15 -22.07
C ALA A 770 25.29 12.16 -22.95
N VAL A 771 25.38 11.48 -24.08
CA VAL A 771 24.34 11.39 -25.11
C VAL A 771 24.11 9.91 -25.41
N LEU A 772 22.85 9.48 -25.38
CA LEU A 772 22.41 8.15 -25.80
C LEU A 772 21.94 8.24 -27.25
N THR A 773 22.56 7.47 -28.13
CA THR A 773 22.13 7.38 -29.54
C THR A 773 20.99 6.38 -29.70
N ASP A 774 20.17 6.51 -30.74
CA ASP A 774 19.13 5.52 -31.11
C ASP A 774 19.71 4.11 -31.33
N SER A 775 21.01 4.04 -31.67
CA SER A 775 21.77 2.79 -31.81
C SER A 775 22.23 2.15 -30.49
N GLY A 776 21.89 2.74 -29.32
CA GLY A 776 22.28 2.25 -28.00
C GLY A 776 23.68 2.65 -27.53
N HIS A 777 24.50 3.27 -28.39
CA HIS A 777 25.82 3.77 -28.02
C HIS A 777 25.75 5.03 -27.15
N VAL A 778 26.62 5.09 -26.15
CA VAL A 778 26.84 6.28 -25.30
C VAL A 778 28.00 7.12 -25.86
N VAL A 779 27.77 8.42 -26.01
CA VAL A 779 28.73 9.41 -26.51
C VAL A 779 28.98 10.46 -25.44
N THR A 780 30.24 10.68 -25.07
CA THR A 780 30.62 11.60 -23.97
C THR A 780 31.57 12.70 -24.43
N PHE A 781 31.44 13.90 -23.85
CA PHE A 781 32.31 15.05 -24.11
C PHE A 781 32.31 16.05 -22.93
N GLY A 782 33.37 16.86 -22.84
CA GLY A 782 33.60 17.80 -21.75
C GLY A 782 34.91 17.52 -20.99
N ARG A 783 34.92 17.81 -19.68
CA ARG A 783 36.05 17.53 -18.79
C ARG A 783 36.22 16.03 -18.57
N ASN A 784 37.46 15.59 -18.36
CA ASN A 784 37.80 14.18 -18.14
C ASN A 784 38.84 13.95 -17.04
N SER A 785 39.02 14.91 -16.11
CA SER A 785 40.07 14.82 -15.08
C SER A 785 39.85 13.66 -14.11
N GLU A 786 38.61 13.22 -13.91
CA GLU A 786 38.24 12.09 -13.04
C GLU A 786 37.92 10.81 -13.84
N GLY A 787 38.09 10.84 -15.16
CA GLY A 787 37.73 9.73 -16.04
C GLY A 787 36.24 9.67 -16.38
N GLN A 788 35.47 10.71 -16.07
CA GLN A 788 34.01 10.77 -16.23
C GLN A 788 33.50 10.56 -17.67
N LEU A 789 34.37 10.69 -18.68
CA LEU A 789 34.02 10.38 -20.07
C LEU A 789 34.11 8.88 -20.42
N GLY A 790 34.61 8.02 -19.53
CA GLY A 790 34.68 6.57 -19.77
C GLY A 790 35.71 6.15 -20.83
N ARG A 791 36.72 6.98 -21.11
CA ARG A 791 37.65 6.80 -22.24
C ARG A 791 38.88 5.92 -21.94
N GLY A 792 38.92 5.23 -20.79
CA GLY A 792 40.08 4.48 -20.32
C GLY A 792 41.32 5.32 -20.00
N HIS A 793 41.17 6.65 -19.95
CA HIS A 793 42.25 7.60 -19.64
C HIS A 793 41.71 8.87 -18.99
N LEU A 794 42.58 9.61 -18.30
CA LEU A 794 42.26 10.84 -17.56
C LEU A 794 42.59 12.14 -18.33
N ARG A 795 43.02 12.01 -19.60
CA ARG A 795 43.36 13.16 -20.43
C ARG A 795 42.10 13.96 -20.78
N SER A 796 42.01 15.18 -20.26
CA SER A 796 41.07 16.23 -20.71
C SER A 796 41.51 16.75 -22.08
N SER A 797 41.37 15.92 -23.11
CA SER A 797 41.58 16.35 -24.48
C SER A 797 40.41 17.22 -24.95
N SER A 798 40.70 18.32 -25.63
CA SER A 798 39.73 19.19 -26.34
C SER A 798 39.16 18.51 -27.59
N SER A 799 38.83 17.23 -27.46
CA SER A 799 38.17 16.41 -28.47
C SER A 799 36.66 16.43 -28.21
N GLY A 800 35.88 16.54 -29.28
CA GLY A 800 34.42 16.60 -29.20
C GLY A 800 33.78 15.29 -28.78
N PRO A 801 32.48 15.11 -29.10
CA PRO A 801 31.73 13.90 -28.83
C PRO A 801 32.47 12.64 -29.31
N ALA A 802 32.65 11.66 -28.43
CA ALA A 802 33.24 10.37 -28.77
C ALA A 802 32.53 9.21 -28.06
N VAL A 803 32.43 8.07 -28.73
CA VAL A 803 31.78 6.85 -28.23
C VAL A 803 32.58 6.21 -27.10
N VAL A 804 31.87 5.77 -26.05
CA VAL A 804 32.43 5.01 -24.92
C VAL A 804 32.67 3.55 -25.35
N LYS A 805 33.89 3.27 -25.81
CA LYS A 805 34.22 2.01 -26.53
C LYS A 805 34.11 0.69 -25.73
N PHE A 806 34.08 0.74 -24.39
CA PHE A 806 33.96 -0.48 -23.58
C PHE A 806 32.50 -0.98 -23.47
N LEU A 807 31.54 -0.18 -23.92
CA LEU A 807 30.12 -0.51 -23.99
C LEU A 807 29.80 -0.94 -25.43
N ALA A 808 29.73 -2.25 -25.67
CA ALA A 808 29.41 -2.82 -26.97
C ALA A 808 27.90 -3.00 -27.20
N ASP A 809 27.11 -2.96 -26.13
CA ASP A 809 25.69 -3.35 -26.11
C ASP A 809 24.77 -2.18 -25.72
N LYS A 810 23.46 -2.39 -25.93
CA LYS A 810 22.42 -1.37 -25.75
C LYS A 810 22.27 -0.91 -24.28
N VAL A 811 22.44 0.39 -24.06
CA VAL A 811 22.14 1.07 -22.79
C VAL A 811 20.66 1.46 -22.74
N ALA A 812 20.03 1.32 -21.55
CA ALA A 812 18.61 1.63 -21.34
C ALA A 812 18.40 3.10 -20.91
N THR A 813 19.14 3.58 -19.93
CA THR A 813 19.12 5.00 -19.49
C THR A 813 20.50 5.48 -19.05
N LEU A 814 20.71 6.80 -19.03
CA LEU A 814 21.94 7.45 -18.59
C LEU A 814 21.67 8.69 -17.74
N SER A 815 22.61 9.02 -16.85
CA SER A 815 22.59 10.24 -16.05
C SER A 815 24.02 10.73 -15.78
N CYS A 816 24.20 12.04 -15.60
CA CYS A 816 25.49 12.67 -15.34
C CYS A 816 25.45 13.60 -14.11
N PRO A 817 25.26 13.09 -12.88
CA PRO A 817 25.25 13.92 -11.70
C PRO A 817 26.65 14.49 -11.42
N GLY A 818 26.77 15.81 -11.41
CA GLY A 818 28.01 16.51 -11.03
C GLY A 818 29.23 16.18 -11.89
N ILE A 819 30.07 15.25 -11.39
CA ILE A 819 31.39 14.91 -11.93
C ILE A 819 31.53 13.46 -12.39
N TYR A 820 30.47 12.65 -12.35
CA TYR A 820 30.48 11.24 -12.75
C TYR A 820 29.35 10.92 -13.73
N THR A 821 29.39 9.73 -14.32
CA THR A 821 28.35 9.21 -15.23
C THR A 821 27.80 7.92 -14.66
N ILE A 822 26.48 7.76 -14.65
CA ILE A 822 25.77 6.50 -14.38
C ILE A 822 25.07 6.08 -15.68
N ILE A 823 25.04 4.77 -15.95
CA ILE A 823 24.16 4.16 -16.93
C ILE A 823 23.48 2.92 -16.32
N VAL A 824 22.27 2.62 -16.80
CA VAL A 824 21.61 1.33 -16.57
C VAL A 824 21.64 0.55 -17.89
N TRP A 825 22.16 -0.67 -17.84
CA TRP A 825 22.27 -1.57 -18.98
C TRP A 825 21.04 -2.49 -19.08
N MET A 826 20.71 -2.98 -20.28
CA MET A 826 19.49 -3.77 -20.53
C MET A 826 19.43 -5.13 -19.81
N MET A 827 20.49 -5.55 -19.10
CA MET A 827 20.46 -6.70 -18.18
C MET A 827 20.50 -6.29 -16.70
N ASN A 828 19.88 -5.14 -16.37
CA ASN A 828 19.73 -4.63 -15.00
C ASN A 828 21.05 -4.37 -14.24
N CYS A 829 22.15 -4.21 -14.96
CA CYS A 829 23.43 -3.82 -14.38
C CYS A 829 23.56 -2.29 -14.38
N ILE A 830 23.87 -1.72 -13.21
CA ILE A 830 24.21 -0.30 -13.05
C ILE A 830 25.73 -0.16 -13.20
N TYR A 831 26.18 0.64 -14.16
CA TYR A 831 27.60 1.01 -14.29
C TYR A 831 27.76 2.49 -13.96
N PHE A 832 28.77 2.83 -13.15
CA PHE A 832 29.13 4.21 -12.86
C PHE A 832 30.64 4.42 -12.90
N TRP A 833 31.07 5.61 -13.32
CA TRP A 833 32.48 5.98 -13.40
C TRP A 833 32.68 7.50 -13.32
N GLY A 834 33.86 7.94 -12.90
CA GLY A 834 34.18 9.36 -12.67
C GLY A 834 34.28 9.76 -11.19
N THR A 835 34.12 8.82 -10.27
CA THR A 835 34.20 9.02 -8.82
C THR A 835 35.61 8.75 -8.31
N ARG A 836 36.41 9.80 -8.04
CA ARG A 836 37.66 9.68 -7.28
C ARG A 836 37.48 10.11 -5.83
N TYR A 837 37.12 9.17 -4.96
CA TYR A 837 37.47 9.26 -3.55
C TYR A 837 38.08 7.92 -3.13
N GLY A 838 39.40 7.96 -2.91
CA GLY A 838 40.25 6.79 -2.73
C GLY A 838 41.70 7.22 -2.50
N SER A 839 42.09 7.25 -1.23
CA SER A 839 43.48 7.30 -0.74
C SER A 839 44.25 8.63 -0.88
N PHE A 840 43.94 9.60 -0.01
CA PHE A 840 44.95 10.51 0.56
C PHE A 840 44.61 10.86 2.01
N ASN A 841 45.26 10.19 2.97
CA ASN A 841 45.76 10.76 4.23
C ASN A 841 46.32 9.66 5.16
N TYR A 842 47.63 9.46 5.11
CA TYR A 842 48.41 9.07 6.27
C TYR A 842 49.64 9.99 6.28
N GLN A 843 49.62 10.99 7.16
CA GLN A 843 50.81 11.75 7.51
C GLN A 843 51.40 11.09 8.75
N ASP A 844 52.70 10.78 8.71
CA ASP A 844 53.44 10.53 9.94
C ASP A 844 53.73 11.85 10.67
N SER A 845 54.30 11.76 11.87
CA SER A 845 54.59 12.90 12.73
C SER A 845 55.76 13.78 12.26
N MET A 846 56.29 13.60 11.04
CA MET A 846 57.31 14.49 10.44
C MET A 846 56.98 14.98 9.02
N GLY A 847 55.86 14.56 8.42
CA GLY A 847 55.26 15.28 7.30
C GLY A 847 55.97 15.13 5.95
N GLN A 848 56.52 13.95 5.64
CA GLN A 848 56.97 13.62 4.27
C GLN A 848 56.31 12.34 3.73
N PRO A 849 55.92 12.30 2.44
CA PRO A 849 55.32 11.11 1.83
C PRO A 849 56.41 10.10 1.44
N THR A 850 56.31 8.87 1.95
CA THR A 850 57.17 7.75 1.56
C THR A 850 56.35 6.60 0.94
N LEU A 851 56.92 5.97 -0.09
CA LEU A 851 56.43 4.72 -0.68
C LEU A 851 57.03 3.55 0.10
N ASN A 852 56.22 2.54 0.45
CA ASN A 852 56.72 1.31 1.05
C ASN A 852 56.29 0.07 0.22
N PRO A 853 57.24 -0.77 -0.25
CA PRO A 853 56.96 -2.04 -0.92
C PRO A 853 56.89 -3.21 0.09
N GLU A 854 56.86 -4.45 -0.44
CA GLU A 854 56.66 -5.74 0.27
C GLU A 854 55.18 -5.99 0.63
N VAL A 855 54.58 -7.15 0.35
CA VAL A 855 55.04 -8.53 0.63
C VAL A 855 55.12 -9.43 -0.62
N SER A 856 56.05 -10.40 -0.58
CA SER A 856 56.43 -11.30 -1.68
C SER A 856 55.73 -12.68 -1.68
N TRP A 857 55.92 -13.41 -2.80
CA TRP A 857 55.28 -14.67 -3.17
C TRP A 857 55.87 -15.94 -2.51
N SER A 858 55.15 -17.07 -2.60
CA SER A 858 55.72 -18.42 -2.60
C SER A 858 55.25 -19.24 -3.84
N HIS A 859 56.10 -20.16 -4.32
CA HIS A 859 55.99 -20.88 -5.61
C HIS A 859 55.34 -22.28 -5.47
N SER A 860 54.81 -22.96 -6.50
CA SER A 860 55.65 -23.53 -7.58
C SER A 860 54.91 -24.43 -8.60
N LYS A 861 55.44 -24.46 -9.84
CA LYS A 861 55.59 -25.58 -10.83
C LYS A 861 54.34 -26.43 -11.18
N SER A 862 53.99 -26.75 -12.43
CA SER A 862 54.78 -27.01 -13.67
C SER A 862 53.90 -26.73 -14.92
N VAL A 863 54.31 -26.03 -15.99
CA VAL A 863 55.35 -26.31 -17.01
C VAL A 863 54.88 -27.21 -18.18
N ASN A 864 54.47 -26.53 -19.27
CA ASN A 864 54.86 -26.73 -20.70
C ASN A 864 54.36 -27.95 -21.50
N LYS A 865 54.22 -27.92 -22.85
CA LYS A 865 54.25 -26.88 -23.92
C LYS A 865 53.85 -27.52 -25.27
N PHE A 866 53.21 -26.76 -26.17
CA PHE A 866 53.42 -26.71 -27.65
C PHE A 866 52.74 -25.38 -28.10
N GLN A 867 53.45 -24.32 -28.52
CA GLN A 867 53.97 -24.03 -29.89
C GLN A 867 52.85 -23.83 -30.93
N ASP A 868 52.78 -22.78 -31.77
CA ASP A 868 53.68 -21.66 -32.13
C ASP A 868 52.83 -20.41 -32.52
N GLN A 869 53.16 -19.16 -32.11
CA GLN A 869 53.89 -18.09 -32.85
C GLN A 869 53.30 -17.67 -34.22
N MET A 870 53.17 -16.39 -34.63
CA MET A 870 53.57 -15.05 -34.09
C MET A 870 52.34 -14.08 -34.10
N LEU A 871 52.35 -12.73 -34.06
CA LEU A 871 53.37 -11.66 -34.12
C LEU A 871 52.92 -10.37 -33.37
N TYR A 872 53.81 -9.37 -33.31
CA TYR A 872 53.78 -8.10 -32.57
C TYR A 872 52.80 -7.01 -33.07
N GLY A 873 52.39 -6.01 -32.27
CA GLY A 873 52.72 -5.66 -30.86
C GLY A 873 51.99 -4.35 -30.46
N SER A 874 52.07 -3.81 -29.24
CA SER A 874 52.76 -4.22 -28.00
C SER A 874 51.97 -3.74 -26.77
N GLN A 875 51.75 -4.60 -25.77
CA GLN A 875 51.13 -4.23 -24.49
C GLN A 875 52.17 -3.96 -23.39
N THR A 876 51.97 -2.86 -22.65
CA THR A 876 52.10 -2.72 -21.19
C THR A 876 51.04 -1.68 -20.81
N GLY A 877 49.88 -2.02 -20.21
CA GLY A 877 49.66 -2.59 -18.88
C GLY A 877 49.56 -1.46 -17.84
N SER A 878 48.61 -1.38 -16.89
CA SER A 878 47.36 -2.11 -16.63
C SER A 878 46.54 -1.34 -15.56
N GLN A 879 45.27 -1.69 -15.35
CA GLN A 879 44.51 -1.49 -14.08
C GLN A 879 44.46 -0.09 -13.44
N TYR A 880 43.57 0.79 -13.90
CA TYR A 880 42.88 1.79 -13.04
C TYR A 880 41.43 2.00 -13.47
N THR A 881 40.69 0.90 -13.47
CA THR A 881 39.23 0.86 -13.39
C THR A 881 38.88 0.10 -12.12
N SER A 882 38.05 0.68 -11.26
CA SER A 882 37.38 -0.05 -10.19
C SER A 882 36.33 -0.98 -10.82
N ILE A 883 36.81 -2.07 -11.41
CA ILE A 883 35.95 -3.19 -11.81
C ILE A 883 35.52 -3.83 -10.50
N LEU A 884 34.29 -3.54 -10.06
CA LEU A 884 33.59 -4.37 -9.08
C LEU A 884 33.26 -5.70 -9.76
N ASN A 885 34.29 -6.53 -9.95
CA ASN A 885 34.11 -7.93 -10.27
C ASN A 885 33.47 -8.58 -9.05
N ALA A 886 32.26 -9.10 -9.21
CA ALA A 886 31.49 -9.82 -8.20
C ALA A 886 32.10 -11.21 -7.84
N SER A 887 33.43 -11.33 -7.88
CA SER A 887 34.21 -12.54 -7.60
C SER A 887 35.12 -12.43 -6.37
N ASN A 888 35.32 -11.22 -5.82
CA ASN A 888 36.04 -11.00 -4.55
C ASN A 888 35.12 -10.62 -3.38
N LEU A 889 33.80 -10.58 -3.60
CA LEU A 889 32.82 -10.63 -2.52
C LEU A 889 32.76 -12.08 -1.99
N GLN A 890 33.16 -12.29 -0.74
CA GLN A 890 32.78 -13.51 -0.03
C GLN A 890 31.26 -13.50 0.21
N SER A 891 30.55 -14.15 -0.73
CA SER A 891 29.15 -14.61 -0.60
C SER A 891 28.14 -13.63 0.01
N SER A 892 27.65 -12.70 -0.81
CA SER A 892 26.28 -12.20 -0.72
C SER A 892 25.59 -12.34 -2.08
N HIS A 893 25.20 -13.57 -2.41
CA HIS A 893 24.41 -13.86 -3.61
C HIS A 893 23.01 -13.26 -3.46
N LEU A 894 22.81 -12.03 -3.96
CA LEU A 894 21.50 -11.43 -4.14
C LEU A 894 20.83 -12.01 -5.40
N THR A 895 20.29 -13.23 -5.26
CA THR A 895 19.33 -13.79 -6.22
C THR A 895 17.92 -13.33 -5.85
N GLU A 896 17.64 -12.05 -6.09
CA GLU A 896 16.27 -11.59 -6.38
C GLU A 896 16.25 -11.14 -7.83
N THR A 897 15.27 -11.63 -8.59
CA THR A 897 15.16 -11.36 -10.03
C THR A 897 14.87 -9.89 -10.24
N LEU A 898 15.89 -9.10 -10.62
CA LEU A 898 15.69 -7.72 -11.05
C LEU A 898 14.74 -7.70 -12.24
N LEU A 899 13.75 -6.81 -12.14
CA LEU A 899 12.58 -6.63 -13.01
C LEU A 899 12.91 -6.41 -14.50
N GLU A 900 11.94 -6.42 -15.40
CA GLU A 900 12.25 -6.22 -16.84
C GLU A 900 12.93 -4.86 -17.09
N PRO A 901 13.79 -4.72 -18.12
CA PRO A 901 14.57 -3.49 -18.35
C PRO A 901 13.76 -2.21 -18.65
N GLN A 902 12.43 -2.27 -18.62
CA GLN A 902 11.52 -1.12 -18.66
C GLN A 902 11.14 -0.60 -17.26
N GLU A 903 11.47 -1.33 -16.19
CA GLU A 903 10.93 -1.12 -14.83
C GLU A 903 11.95 -0.54 -13.84
N ILE A 904 13.18 -0.25 -14.30
CA ILE A 904 14.20 0.46 -13.51
C ILE A 904 14.13 1.96 -13.80
N LEU A 905 13.41 2.68 -12.94
CA LEU A 905 13.49 4.14 -12.83
C LEU A 905 14.72 4.52 -11.99
N ALA A 906 15.57 5.39 -12.53
CA ALA A 906 16.84 5.84 -11.94
C ALA A 906 16.80 7.33 -11.57
#